data_AF-A0A4P7YXH6-F1
#
_entry.id   AF-A0A4P7YXH6-F1
#
_cell.length_a   1.000
_cell.length_b   1.000
_cell.length_c   1.000
_cell.angle_alpha   90.00
_cell.angle_beta   90.00
_cell.angle_gamma   90.00
#
_symmetry.space_group_name_H-M   'P 1'
#
loop_
_entity.id
_entity.type
_entity.pdbx_description
1 polymer ?
#
loop_
_entity_poly.entity_id
_entity_poly.type
_entity_poly.pdbx_seq_one_letter_code
_entity_poly.pdbx_strand_id
1 'polypeptide(L)'
;MRSRDGKRPGKRVGGSVYLHRSALLLLTASELEAVQKAASAAGWDEWNVARLDGGPTGRVALLEYESFDAVAFPALLGSCLVELNGSATRRNYRSSANPPILHRKELLLAPDHPQRPLFAGLTAELEAKGLFADPIRIGTRRAWEKRLTDAGVRIDGHSVALLERVHTPHIVARHKTAIARQRLSVPMQELVRTGLVIEGRTVFDYGCGRGDDIAALAGAGINATGWDPHWRPHAERIPSDVVNLGFVLNVIENPTERADTARKAFALAKICMGVGVMLIGKGNTAGLQRLGDGYLSTRGTFQKYFTQAEIKSLLEVSLGEEAIAVAPGVFLVFRNKIEEQRFLARRHRQARDVAALIRAVPPPRLRPPKATPGATRPLRETVAERNRETLAALWAVALDLGRMPADEELPPELAAKITEAIGSPKRAFELAERLFGGEKLDEARDARIRDLSVYFALKAFNRRQSYGELPPELQRDVRIFFGSLKDAEASGRDLLFSLGRSQTIEAACRQAATSGLGYLVESHSLLIDGRLVDRLPAPLRAYIGCAEKLYGSVANADALKIHIASGKLTLLKYDDYLNSQLPRLTERIKIKMKEQDWDEFRYGEGESSRVLTLKSLIMSPDLPAYSEQKAFDDQLISAMPTLSAPIDLPAADIAKALRLTNSKSAVCNRAGSVKPFPP
;
A
#
# COMPACT_ATOMS: atom_id res chain seq x y z
N MET A 1 -11.43 -58.83 -17.11
CA MET A 1 -10.08 -58.25 -17.26
C MET A 1 -9.87 -57.22 -16.15
N ARG A 2 -8.98 -57.48 -15.17
CA ARG A 2 -8.56 -56.47 -14.19
C ARG A 2 -7.56 -55.53 -14.88
N SER A 3 -7.62 -54.22 -14.61
CA SER A 3 -6.61 -53.28 -15.12
C SER A 3 -5.24 -53.65 -14.54
N ARG A 4 -4.19 -53.49 -15.34
CA ARG A 4 -2.79 -53.79 -14.96
C ARG A 4 -2.29 -52.99 -13.74
N ASP A 5 -3.04 -51.98 -13.28
CA ASP A 5 -2.67 -51.07 -12.19
C ASP A 5 -3.44 -51.28 -10.87
N GLY A 6 -4.29 -52.32 -10.75
CA GLY A 6 -5.03 -52.59 -9.51
C GLY A 6 -6.07 -51.53 -9.10
N LYS A 7 -6.25 -50.46 -9.88
CA LYS A 7 -7.27 -49.42 -9.63
C LYS A 7 -8.64 -49.89 -10.15
N ARG A 8 -9.62 -49.90 -9.25
CA ARG A 8 -11.03 -50.19 -9.52
C ARG A 8 -11.61 -49.13 -10.48
N PRO A 9 -12.25 -49.52 -11.59
CA PRO A 9 -12.69 -48.62 -12.67
C PRO A 9 -13.72 -47.59 -12.20
N GLY A 10 -13.79 -46.45 -12.89
CA GLY A 10 -14.74 -45.36 -12.64
C GLY A 10 -14.16 -44.17 -11.85
N LYS A 11 -14.78 -43.00 -12.06
CA LYS A 11 -14.42 -41.73 -11.40
C LYS A 11 -15.00 -41.70 -9.98
N ARG A 12 -14.17 -41.39 -8.98
CA ARG A 12 -14.59 -41.34 -7.57
C ARG A 12 -14.81 -39.91 -7.09
N VAL A 13 -15.98 -39.62 -6.53
CA VAL A 13 -16.31 -38.31 -5.96
C VAL A 13 -17.18 -38.53 -4.73
N GLY A 14 -16.76 -38.06 -3.55
CA GLY A 14 -17.58 -38.05 -2.34
C GLY A 14 -18.11 -39.42 -1.90
N GLY A 15 -17.33 -40.49 -2.09
CA GLY A 15 -17.74 -41.87 -1.77
C GLY A 15 -18.50 -42.59 -2.89
N SER A 16 -18.93 -41.88 -3.94
CA SER A 16 -19.61 -42.47 -5.11
C SER A 16 -18.64 -42.81 -6.24
N VAL A 17 -19.01 -43.78 -7.08
CA VAL A 17 -18.30 -44.16 -8.30
C VAL A 17 -19.17 -43.87 -9.51
N TYR A 18 -18.61 -43.18 -10.51
CA TYR A 18 -19.28 -42.83 -11.76
C TYR A 18 -18.64 -43.61 -12.91
N LEU A 19 -19.47 -44.27 -13.73
CA LEU A 19 -19.03 -44.96 -14.94
C LEU A 19 -19.95 -44.64 -16.12
N HIS A 20 -19.37 -44.58 -17.30
CA HIS A 20 -20.13 -44.54 -18.55
C HIS A 20 -20.74 -45.93 -18.83
N ARG A 21 -21.87 -45.97 -19.53
CA ARG A 21 -22.60 -47.21 -19.87
C ARG A 21 -21.72 -48.24 -20.58
N SER A 22 -20.79 -47.80 -21.43
CA SER A 22 -19.83 -48.69 -22.11
C SER A 22 -18.83 -49.38 -21.17
N ALA A 23 -18.66 -48.88 -19.94
CA ALA A 23 -17.72 -49.39 -18.95
C ALA A 23 -18.38 -50.24 -17.86
N LEU A 24 -19.70 -50.49 -17.91
CA LEU A 24 -20.42 -51.24 -16.88
C LEU A 24 -19.95 -52.68 -16.70
N LEU A 25 -19.44 -53.30 -17.77
CA LEU A 25 -18.87 -54.66 -17.71
C LEU A 25 -17.60 -54.75 -16.85
N LEU A 26 -17.05 -53.61 -16.43
CA LEU A 26 -15.91 -53.56 -15.51
C LEU A 26 -16.34 -53.53 -14.03
N LEU A 27 -17.64 -53.43 -13.74
CA LEU A 27 -18.20 -53.54 -12.40
C LEU A 27 -18.13 -54.98 -11.87
N THR A 28 -18.26 -55.16 -10.56
CA THR A 28 -18.51 -56.49 -10.00
C THR A 28 -19.91 -56.99 -10.40
N ALA A 29 -20.15 -58.30 -10.36
CA ALA A 29 -21.44 -58.87 -10.72
C ALA A 29 -22.60 -58.26 -9.91
N SER A 30 -22.38 -58.03 -8.61
CA SER A 30 -23.37 -57.40 -7.72
C SER A 30 -23.66 -55.94 -8.08
N GLU A 31 -22.62 -55.17 -8.43
CA GLU A 31 -22.78 -53.77 -8.86
C GLU A 31 -23.48 -53.67 -10.22
N LEU A 32 -23.16 -54.57 -11.15
CA LEU A 32 -23.82 -54.64 -12.45
C LEU A 32 -25.31 -54.99 -12.30
N GLU A 33 -25.63 -55.97 -11.46
CA GLU A 33 -27.01 -56.34 -11.14
C GLU A 33 -27.78 -55.17 -10.52
N ALA A 34 -27.15 -54.41 -9.63
CA ALA A 34 -27.77 -53.22 -9.03
C ALA A 34 -28.09 -52.14 -10.08
N VAL A 35 -27.18 -51.89 -11.02
CA VAL A 35 -27.42 -50.94 -12.12
C VAL A 35 -28.53 -51.44 -13.06
N GLN A 36 -28.57 -52.73 -13.36
CA GLN A 36 -29.63 -53.33 -14.19
C GLN A 36 -31.00 -53.23 -13.53
N LYS A 37 -31.11 -53.55 -12.23
CA LYS A 37 -32.35 -53.38 -11.46
C LYS A 37 -32.79 -51.92 -11.43
N ALA A 38 -31.85 -51.00 -11.23
CA ALA A 38 -32.13 -49.57 -11.26
C ALA A 38 -32.62 -49.09 -12.63
N ALA A 39 -32.03 -49.57 -13.73
CA ALA A 39 -32.47 -49.25 -15.08
C ALA A 39 -33.90 -49.76 -15.35
N SER A 40 -34.21 -51.00 -14.94
CA SER A 40 -35.56 -51.56 -15.05
C SER A 40 -36.57 -50.77 -14.23
N ALA A 41 -36.24 -50.41 -12.98
CA ALA A 41 -37.12 -49.65 -12.10
C ALA A 41 -37.33 -48.19 -12.56
N ALA A 42 -36.31 -47.59 -13.18
CA ALA A 42 -36.41 -46.23 -13.72
C ALA A 42 -37.32 -46.14 -14.96
N GLY A 43 -37.53 -47.25 -15.69
CA GLY A 43 -38.31 -47.26 -16.94
C GLY A 43 -37.75 -46.29 -17.99
N TRP A 44 -36.44 -46.07 -17.97
CA TRP A 44 -35.76 -44.98 -18.66
C TRP A 44 -34.40 -45.46 -19.17
N ASP A 45 -34.14 -45.32 -20.48
CA ASP A 45 -32.99 -45.95 -21.15
C ASP A 45 -32.00 -44.94 -21.77
N GLU A 46 -32.36 -43.65 -21.81
CA GLU A 46 -31.58 -42.59 -22.45
C GLU A 46 -30.35 -42.17 -21.63
N TRP A 47 -30.13 -42.75 -20.44
CA TRP A 47 -28.97 -42.46 -19.61
C TRP A 47 -27.68 -43.06 -20.20
N ASN A 48 -26.57 -42.36 -19.99
CA ASN A 48 -25.24 -42.77 -20.45
C ASN A 48 -24.20 -42.87 -19.33
N VAL A 49 -24.51 -42.40 -18.12
CA VAL A 49 -23.64 -42.51 -16.94
C VAL A 49 -24.41 -43.08 -15.76
N ALA A 50 -23.81 -44.05 -15.07
CA ALA A 50 -24.30 -44.56 -13.80
C ALA A 50 -23.42 -44.06 -12.65
N ARG A 51 -24.05 -43.61 -11.56
CA ARG A 51 -23.41 -43.31 -10.28
C ARG A 51 -23.85 -44.35 -9.24
N LEU A 52 -22.88 -45.00 -8.62
CA LEU A 52 -23.07 -45.95 -7.54
C LEU A 52 -22.57 -45.33 -6.23
N ASP A 53 -23.41 -45.23 -5.20
CA ASP A 53 -23.03 -44.64 -3.92
C ASP A 53 -22.40 -45.71 -3.01
N GLY A 54 -21.12 -45.53 -2.63
CA GLY A 54 -20.37 -46.49 -1.81
C GLY A 54 -20.69 -46.37 -0.33
N GLY A 55 -21.73 -47.07 0.14
CA GLY A 55 -22.12 -47.15 1.55
C GLY A 55 -23.32 -48.08 1.77
N PRO A 56 -23.81 -48.26 3.02
CA PRO A 56 -24.88 -49.21 3.36
C PRO A 56 -26.25 -48.91 2.71
N THR A 57 -26.36 -47.79 1.99
CA THR A 57 -27.60 -47.34 1.35
C THR A 57 -27.77 -47.80 -0.11
N GLY A 58 -26.74 -48.35 -0.76
CA GLY A 58 -26.84 -49.07 -2.05
C GLY A 58 -27.60 -48.36 -3.20
N ARG A 59 -27.56 -47.02 -3.27
CA ARG A 59 -28.29 -46.23 -4.28
C ARG A 59 -27.59 -46.18 -5.63
N VAL A 60 -28.38 -46.17 -6.70
CA VAL A 60 -27.91 -45.98 -8.08
C VAL A 60 -28.59 -44.76 -8.68
N ALA A 61 -27.80 -43.81 -9.19
CA ALA A 61 -28.32 -42.73 -10.01
C ALA A 61 -27.96 -42.95 -11.48
N LEU A 62 -28.97 -42.94 -12.33
CA LEU A 62 -28.82 -42.95 -13.79
C LEU A 62 -28.81 -41.50 -14.26
N LEU A 63 -27.83 -41.13 -15.07
CA LEU A 63 -27.57 -39.77 -15.52
C LEU A 63 -27.52 -39.76 -17.05
N GLU A 64 -28.32 -38.90 -17.64
CA GLU A 64 -28.28 -38.60 -19.06
C GLU A 64 -27.52 -37.29 -19.24
N TYR A 65 -26.34 -37.39 -19.83
CA TYR A 65 -25.59 -36.25 -20.32
C TYR A 65 -25.83 -36.03 -21.82
N GLU A 66 -25.57 -34.82 -22.30
CA GLU A 66 -25.38 -34.54 -23.74
C GLU A 66 -24.39 -35.54 -24.37
N SER A 67 -24.36 -35.61 -25.71
CA SER A 67 -23.56 -36.59 -26.45
C SER A 67 -22.16 -36.75 -25.86
N PHE A 68 -21.93 -37.90 -25.21
CA PHE A 68 -20.74 -38.16 -24.41
C PHE A 68 -19.49 -38.10 -25.28
N ASP A 69 -19.62 -38.52 -26.53
CA ASP A 69 -18.52 -38.55 -27.50
C ASP A 69 -18.30 -37.18 -28.13
N ALA A 70 -19.37 -36.50 -28.57
CA ALA A 70 -19.25 -35.27 -29.37
C ALA A 70 -18.98 -34.00 -28.53
N VAL A 71 -19.50 -33.92 -27.29
CA VAL A 71 -19.40 -32.71 -26.47
C VAL A 71 -18.26 -32.82 -25.48
N ALA A 72 -17.30 -31.90 -25.48
CA ALA A 72 -16.14 -31.93 -24.57
C ALA A 72 -16.51 -31.98 -23.08
N PHE A 73 -17.45 -31.13 -22.67
CA PHE A 73 -17.97 -31.03 -21.30
C PHE A 73 -19.50 -31.17 -21.31
N PRO A 74 -20.02 -32.40 -21.46
CA PRO A 74 -21.45 -32.65 -21.60
C PRO A 74 -22.26 -32.10 -20.44
N ALA A 75 -23.35 -31.38 -20.71
CA ALA A 75 -24.29 -30.99 -19.66
C ALA A 75 -25.22 -32.13 -19.28
N LEU A 76 -25.64 -32.15 -18.01
CA LEU A 76 -26.66 -33.06 -17.52
C LEU A 76 -28.02 -32.64 -18.09
N LEU A 77 -28.69 -33.56 -18.81
CA LEU A 77 -30.01 -33.38 -19.38
C LEU A 77 -31.09 -33.96 -18.47
N GLY A 78 -30.79 -35.06 -17.77
CA GLY A 78 -31.71 -35.72 -16.87
C GLY A 78 -31.00 -36.58 -15.83
N SER A 79 -31.63 -36.80 -14.69
CA SER A 79 -31.16 -37.73 -13.68
C SER A 79 -32.32 -38.52 -13.09
N CYS A 80 -32.12 -39.80 -12.83
CA CYS A 80 -33.04 -40.65 -12.09
C CYS A 80 -32.30 -41.32 -10.94
N LEU A 81 -32.65 -40.99 -9.70
CA LEU A 81 -32.13 -41.66 -8.52
C LEU A 81 -33.04 -42.84 -8.17
N VAL A 82 -32.49 -44.04 -8.09
CA VAL A 82 -33.21 -45.25 -7.71
C VAL A 82 -32.72 -45.72 -6.33
N GLU A 83 -33.67 -45.82 -5.41
CA GLU A 83 -33.48 -46.30 -4.05
C GLU A 83 -33.57 -47.83 -3.99
N LEU A 84 -33.05 -48.45 -2.92
CA LEU A 84 -33.04 -49.91 -2.75
C LEU A 84 -34.44 -50.54 -2.72
N ASN A 85 -35.46 -49.78 -2.32
CA ASN A 85 -36.86 -50.21 -2.32
C ASN A 85 -37.51 -50.17 -3.72
N GLY A 86 -36.75 -49.82 -4.77
CA GLY A 86 -37.24 -49.70 -6.14
C GLY A 86 -37.90 -48.36 -6.47
N SER A 87 -37.98 -47.41 -5.52
CA SER A 87 -38.52 -46.08 -5.81
C SER A 87 -37.54 -45.26 -6.67
N ALA A 88 -38.09 -44.62 -7.71
CA ALA A 88 -37.33 -43.85 -8.69
C ALA A 88 -37.75 -42.37 -8.66
N THR A 89 -36.79 -41.46 -8.44
CA THR A 89 -37.01 -40.01 -8.45
C THR A 89 -36.29 -39.37 -9.64
N ARG A 90 -37.05 -38.78 -10.57
CA ARG A 90 -36.50 -38.15 -11.78
C ARG A 90 -36.40 -36.63 -11.65
N ARG A 91 -35.34 -36.05 -12.22
CA ARG A 91 -35.17 -34.61 -12.41
C ARG A 91 -34.81 -34.32 -13.86
N ASN A 92 -35.39 -33.27 -14.42
CA ASN A 92 -35.14 -32.81 -15.79
C ASN A 92 -34.32 -31.51 -15.75
N TYR A 93 -33.25 -31.47 -16.53
CA TYR A 93 -32.34 -30.32 -16.65
C TYR A 93 -32.31 -29.72 -18.07
N ARG A 94 -33.08 -30.27 -19.03
CA ARG A 94 -33.09 -29.83 -20.44
C ARG A 94 -33.47 -28.36 -20.63
N SER A 95 -34.37 -27.84 -19.78
CA SER A 95 -34.76 -26.42 -19.79
C SER A 95 -33.89 -25.53 -18.89
N SER A 96 -32.90 -26.10 -18.19
CA SER A 96 -32.01 -25.31 -17.34
C SER A 96 -31.08 -24.47 -18.21
N ALA A 97 -31.08 -23.16 -17.98
CA ALA A 97 -30.12 -22.26 -18.62
C ALA A 97 -28.72 -22.33 -18.00
N ASN A 98 -28.52 -23.13 -16.94
CA ASN A 98 -27.24 -23.34 -16.28
C ASN A 98 -27.12 -24.77 -15.69
N PRO A 99 -27.14 -25.82 -16.52
CA PRO A 99 -27.11 -27.19 -16.04
C PRO A 99 -25.72 -27.54 -15.46
N PRO A 100 -25.64 -28.56 -14.56
CA PRO A 100 -24.37 -29.16 -14.19
C PRO A 100 -23.67 -29.75 -15.42
N ILE A 101 -22.33 -29.72 -15.46
CA ILE A 101 -21.54 -30.29 -16.56
C ILE A 101 -20.58 -31.37 -16.07
N LEU A 102 -20.30 -32.34 -16.94
CA LEU A 102 -19.37 -33.42 -16.67
C LEU A 102 -17.94 -33.00 -16.98
N HIS A 103 -17.13 -32.95 -15.93
CA HIS A 103 -15.68 -32.76 -16.04
C HIS A 103 -14.95 -34.09 -15.95
N ARG A 104 -13.76 -34.17 -16.55
CA ARG A 104 -12.89 -35.36 -16.52
C ARG A 104 -13.59 -36.64 -16.99
N LYS A 105 -14.24 -36.58 -18.16
CA LYS A 105 -15.03 -37.71 -18.70
C LYS A 105 -14.17 -38.91 -19.09
N GLU A 106 -12.87 -38.71 -19.32
CA GLU A 106 -11.88 -39.77 -19.52
C GLU A 106 -11.78 -40.77 -18.37
N LEU A 107 -12.18 -40.36 -17.15
CA LEU A 107 -12.15 -41.20 -15.96
C LEU A 107 -13.37 -42.13 -15.84
N LEU A 108 -14.42 -41.89 -16.62
CA LEU A 108 -15.65 -42.70 -16.62
C LEU A 108 -15.59 -43.87 -17.61
N LEU A 109 -14.58 -43.90 -18.48
CA LEU A 109 -14.41 -44.89 -19.54
C LEU A 109 -13.51 -46.04 -19.13
N ALA A 110 -13.57 -47.14 -19.91
CA ALA A 110 -12.65 -48.26 -19.78
C ALA A 110 -11.19 -47.83 -20.03
N PRO A 111 -10.20 -48.45 -19.37
CA PRO A 111 -8.81 -48.03 -19.51
C PRO A 111 -8.27 -48.04 -20.93
N ASP A 112 -8.76 -48.97 -21.75
CA ASP A 112 -8.44 -49.24 -23.15
C ASP A 112 -9.40 -48.56 -24.15
N HIS A 113 -10.29 -47.68 -23.69
CA HIS A 113 -11.26 -47.02 -24.57
C HIS A 113 -10.56 -46.10 -25.59
N PRO A 114 -10.89 -46.18 -26.90
CA PRO A 114 -10.15 -45.50 -27.96
C PRO A 114 -10.16 -43.97 -27.85
N GLN A 115 -11.23 -43.37 -27.33
CA GLN A 115 -11.34 -41.91 -27.15
C GLN A 115 -10.78 -41.39 -25.82
N ARG A 116 -10.36 -42.27 -24.91
CA ARG A 116 -9.85 -41.87 -23.59
C ARG A 116 -8.61 -40.96 -23.68
N PRO A 117 -7.61 -41.23 -24.56
CA PRO A 117 -6.46 -40.34 -24.74
C PRO A 117 -6.85 -38.92 -25.21
N LEU A 118 -7.80 -38.81 -26.13
CA LEU A 118 -8.30 -37.51 -26.63
C LEU A 118 -8.87 -36.67 -25.49
N PHE A 119 -9.74 -37.27 -24.66
CA PHE A 119 -10.40 -36.58 -23.55
C PHE A 119 -9.40 -36.23 -22.44
N ALA A 120 -8.44 -37.12 -22.16
CA ALA A 120 -7.36 -36.86 -21.20
C ALA A 120 -6.45 -35.72 -21.66
N GLY A 121 -6.12 -35.64 -22.96
CA GLY A 121 -5.32 -34.57 -23.55
C GLY A 121 -5.95 -33.19 -23.36
N LEU A 122 -7.24 -33.06 -23.68
CA LEU A 122 -8.00 -31.82 -23.46
C LEU A 122 -7.99 -31.40 -21.98
N THR A 123 -8.26 -32.34 -21.07
CA THR A 123 -8.24 -32.08 -19.62
C THR A 123 -6.86 -31.59 -19.18
N ALA A 124 -5.78 -32.27 -19.59
CA ALA A 124 -4.42 -31.92 -19.22
C ALA A 124 -4.02 -30.52 -19.73
N GLU A 125 -4.40 -30.16 -20.96
CA GLU A 125 -4.12 -28.83 -21.51
C GLU A 125 -4.82 -27.71 -20.71
N LEU A 126 -6.09 -27.92 -20.36
CA LEU A 126 -6.86 -26.95 -19.58
C LEU A 126 -6.38 -26.88 -18.12
N GLU A 127 -5.91 -27.99 -17.55
CA GLU A 127 -5.25 -28.03 -16.23
C GLU A 127 -3.95 -27.23 -16.21
N ALA A 128 -3.11 -27.37 -17.24
CA ALA A 128 -1.87 -26.59 -17.36
C ALA A 128 -2.13 -25.07 -17.43
N LYS A 129 -3.30 -24.66 -17.95
CA LYS A 129 -3.78 -23.26 -17.96
C LYS A 129 -4.46 -22.85 -16.65
N GLY A 130 -4.48 -23.70 -15.63
CA GLY A 130 -5.06 -23.42 -14.30
C GLY A 130 -6.59 -23.47 -14.24
N LEU A 131 -7.28 -23.92 -15.29
CA LEU A 131 -8.74 -23.79 -15.40
C LEU A 131 -9.51 -24.74 -14.48
N PHE A 132 -8.86 -25.77 -13.95
CA PHE A 132 -9.44 -26.72 -13.00
C PHE A 132 -9.22 -26.36 -11.52
N ALA A 133 -8.59 -25.22 -11.21
CA ALA A 133 -8.41 -24.75 -9.84
C ALA A 133 -9.76 -24.41 -9.16
N ASP A 134 -9.92 -24.71 -7.87
CA ASP A 134 -11.19 -24.55 -7.15
C ASP A 134 -12.39 -25.25 -7.86
N PRO A 135 -12.44 -26.60 -7.82
CA PRO A 135 -13.40 -27.40 -8.57
C PRO A 135 -14.86 -27.17 -8.15
N ILE A 136 -15.11 -26.56 -6.98
CA ILE A 136 -16.45 -26.24 -6.49
C ILE A 136 -17.09 -25.15 -7.37
N ARG A 137 -16.30 -24.24 -7.94
CA ARG A 137 -16.79 -23.09 -8.71
C ARG A 137 -17.02 -23.35 -10.20
N ILE A 138 -16.71 -24.54 -10.72
CA ILE A 138 -16.83 -24.84 -12.17
C ILE A 138 -17.95 -25.79 -12.54
N GLY A 139 -18.68 -26.34 -11.56
CA GLY A 139 -19.62 -27.44 -11.81
C GLY A 139 -20.81 -27.16 -12.74
N THR A 140 -21.03 -25.92 -13.19
CA THR A 140 -22.18 -25.52 -14.02
C THR A 140 -21.75 -24.87 -15.34
N ARG A 141 -22.56 -25.02 -16.39
CA ARG A 141 -22.26 -24.54 -17.75
C ARG A 141 -21.81 -23.08 -17.80
N ARG A 142 -22.58 -22.15 -17.22
CA ARG A 142 -22.25 -20.71 -17.23
C ARG A 142 -20.95 -20.41 -16.49
N ALA A 143 -20.71 -21.09 -15.37
CA ALA A 143 -19.49 -20.88 -14.59
C ALA A 143 -18.26 -21.36 -15.37
N TRP A 144 -18.39 -22.47 -16.10
CA TRP A 144 -17.35 -23.00 -16.96
C TRP A 144 -17.10 -22.16 -18.21
N GLU A 145 -18.15 -21.77 -18.93
CA GLU A 145 -18.06 -20.88 -20.10
C GLU A 145 -17.45 -19.52 -19.73
N LYS A 146 -17.85 -18.95 -18.59
CA LYS A 146 -17.24 -17.72 -18.06
C LYS A 146 -15.75 -17.92 -17.78
N ARG A 147 -15.36 -19.06 -17.20
CA ARG A 147 -13.96 -19.35 -16.91
C ARG A 147 -13.11 -19.51 -18.17
N LEU A 148 -13.63 -20.18 -19.20
CA LEU A 148 -12.99 -20.28 -20.51
C LEU A 148 -12.83 -18.89 -21.15
N THR A 149 -13.91 -18.10 -21.12
CA THR A 149 -13.93 -16.73 -21.64
C THR A 149 -12.94 -15.82 -20.92
N ASP A 150 -12.89 -15.87 -19.59
CA ASP A 150 -11.98 -15.07 -18.76
C ASP A 150 -10.50 -15.43 -19.05
N ALA A 151 -10.23 -16.66 -19.46
CA ALA A 151 -8.92 -17.16 -19.86
C ALA A 151 -8.62 -17.00 -21.36
N GLY A 152 -9.54 -16.42 -22.14
CA GLY A 152 -9.33 -16.16 -23.57
C GLY A 152 -9.28 -17.41 -24.44
N VAL A 153 -9.84 -18.52 -23.96
CA VAL A 153 -9.88 -19.79 -24.68
C VAL A 153 -11.31 -20.17 -25.02
N ARG A 154 -11.49 -20.83 -26.16
CA ARG A 154 -12.71 -21.57 -26.48
C ARG A 154 -12.35 -23.03 -26.72
N ILE A 155 -13.34 -23.90 -26.61
CA ILE A 155 -13.18 -25.30 -26.95
C ILE A 155 -13.84 -25.52 -28.30
N ASP A 156 -13.09 -26.07 -29.24
CA ASP A 156 -13.61 -26.50 -30.55
C ASP A 156 -13.48 -28.02 -30.65
N GLY A 157 -14.62 -28.71 -30.64
CA GLY A 157 -14.68 -30.16 -30.41
C GLY A 157 -14.03 -30.55 -29.08
N HIS A 158 -12.86 -31.21 -29.16
CA HIS A 158 -12.06 -31.61 -27.99
C HIS A 158 -10.64 -31.01 -28.04
N SER A 159 -10.51 -29.86 -28.69
CA SER A 159 -9.26 -29.09 -28.78
C SER A 159 -9.45 -27.71 -28.17
N VAL A 160 -8.39 -27.15 -27.60
CA VAL A 160 -8.40 -25.76 -27.11
C VAL A 160 -8.00 -24.86 -28.27
N ALA A 161 -8.88 -23.93 -28.63
CA ALA A 161 -8.58 -22.86 -29.55
C ALA A 161 -8.48 -21.55 -28.77
N LEU A 162 -7.56 -20.68 -29.16
CA LEU A 162 -7.57 -19.30 -28.71
C LEU A 162 -8.82 -18.62 -29.28
N LEU A 163 -9.53 -17.85 -28.47
CA LEU A 163 -10.55 -16.94 -29.02
C LEU A 163 -9.80 -15.94 -29.91
N GLU A 164 -9.98 -16.05 -31.23
CA GLU A 164 -9.56 -15.00 -32.16
C GLU A 164 -10.23 -13.71 -31.68
N ARG A 165 -9.40 -12.76 -31.23
CA ARG A 165 -9.86 -11.44 -30.88
C ARG A 165 -10.35 -10.81 -32.17
N VAL A 166 -11.65 -10.88 -32.42
CA VAL A 166 -12.32 -9.94 -33.30
C VAL A 166 -12.07 -8.57 -32.68
N HIS A 167 -11.08 -7.86 -33.21
CA HIS A 167 -10.92 -6.43 -32.99
C HIS A 167 -12.09 -5.77 -33.72
N THR A 168 -13.25 -5.72 -33.08
CA THR A 168 -14.11 -4.57 -33.29
C THR A 168 -13.39 -3.40 -32.61
N PRO A 169 -12.89 -2.40 -33.35
CA PRO A 169 -12.34 -1.21 -32.74
C PRO A 169 -13.45 -0.53 -31.95
N HIS A 170 -13.51 -0.80 -30.64
CA HIS A 170 -14.23 0.08 -29.74
C HIS A 170 -13.48 1.41 -29.80
N ILE A 171 -14.10 2.44 -30.38
CA ILE A 171 -13.58 3.80 -30.31
C ILE A 171 -13.69 4.22 -28.84
N VAL A 172 -12.63 3.96 -28.07
CA VAL A 172 -12.55 4.35 -26.66
C VAL A 172 -12.41 5.86 -26.61
N ALA A 173 -13.40 6.53 -26.03
CA ALA A 173 -13.41 7.98 -25.90
C ALA A 173 -12.52 8.44 -24.74
N ARG A 174 -11.19 8.17 -24.82
CA ARG A 174 -10.22 8.47 -23.76
C ARG A 174 -10.29 9.93 -23.29
N HIS A 175 -10.52 10.88 -24.21
CA HIS A 175 -10.62 12.31 -23.91
C HIS A 175 -11.72 12.70 -22.91
N LYS A 176 -12.73 11.84 -22.70
CA LYS A 176 -13.86 12.10 -21.78
C LYS A 176 -13.55 11.75 -20.31
N THR A 177 -12.40 11.18 -20.00
CA THR A 177 -12.00 10.84 -18.63
C THR A 177 -11.30 11.99 -17.91
N ALA A 178 -10.90 13.05 -18.62
CA ALA A 178 -10.31 14.23 -18.01
C ALA A 178 -11.35 14.99 -17.19
N ILE A 179 -11.15 15.08 -15.88
CA ILE A 179 -12.02 15.78 -14.93
C ILE A 179 -11.39 17.13 -14.57
N ALA A 180 -12.17 18.21 -14.64
CA ALA A 180 -11.75 19.51 -14.15
C ALA A 180 -11.73 19.53 -12.61
N ARG A 181 -10.63 20.00 -12.00
CA ARG A 181 -10.47 20.08 -10.54
C ARG A 181 -9.75 21.35 -10.11
N GLN A 182 -10.05 21.82 -8.91
CA GLN A 182 -9.45 23.03 -8.31
C GLN A 182 -8.19 22.76 -7.48
N ARG A 183 -7.65 21.53 -7.51
CA ARG A 183 -6.49 21.11 -6.71
C ARG A 183 -5.54 20.27 -7.57
N LEU A 184 -4.25 20.25 -7.23
CA LEU A 184 -3.24 19.39 -7.86
C LEU A 184 -3.66 17.91 -7.86
N SER A 185 -3.24 17.12 -8.85
CA SER A 185 -3.33 15.66 -8.79
C SER A 185 -2.59 15.10 -7.59
N VAL A 186 -3.03 13.94 -7.10
CA VAL A 186 -2.31 13.19 -6.05
C VAL A 186 -0.81 13.00 -6.40
N PRO A 187 -0.42 12.48 -7.58
CA PRO A 187 1.00 12.41 -7.96
C PRO A 187 1.73 13.76 -7.91
N MET A 188 1.12 14.87 -8.34
CA MET A 188 1.74 16.19 -8.22
C MET A 188 1.85 16.67 -6.77
N GLN A 189 0.83 16.43 -5.94
CA GLN A 189 0.90 16.71 -4.50
C GLN A 189 2.07 15.96 -3.86
N GLU A 190 2.27 14.69 -4.20
CA GLU A 190 3.41 13.90 -3.70
C GLU A 190 4.76 14.44 -4.17
N LEU A 191 4.87 14.86 -5.43
CA LEU A 191 6.09 15.48 -5.97
C LEU A 191 6.43 16.80 -5.27
N VAL A 192 5.44 17.62 -4.94
CA VAL A 192 5.62 18.86 -4.16
C VAL A 192 5.98 18.53 -2.70
N ARG A 193 5.22 17.64 -2.05
CA ARG A 193 5.42 17.24 -0.65
C ARG A 193 6.81 16.66 -0.39
N THR A 194 7.35 15.94 -1.37
CA THR A 194 8.68 15.32 -1.29
C THR A 194 9.82 16.27 -1.68
N GLY A 195 9.51 17.53 -2.02
CA GLY A 195 10.50 18.54 -2.38
C GLY A 195 11.15 18.30 -3.74
N LEU A 196 10.51 17.52 -4.63
CA LEU A 196 11.01 17.27 -5.99
C LEU A 196 10.55 18.34 -6.97
N VAL A 197 9.36 18.90 -6.76
CA VAL A 197 8.86 20.10 -7.45
C VAL A 197 9.11 21.30 -6.54
N ILE A 198 10.08 22.12 -6.95
CA ILE A 198 10.52 23.33 -6.25
C ILE A 198 10.82 24.41 -7.29
N GLU A 199 10.93 25.66 -6.84
CA GLU A 199 11.35 26.78 -7.69
C GLU A 199 12.71 26.48 -8.35
N GLY A 200 12.86 26.90 -9.61
CA GLY A 200 14.06 26.63 -10.41
C GLY A 200 14.08 25.26 -11.12
N ARG A 201 13.16 24.34 -10.81
CA ARG A 201 12.97 23.08 -11.57
C ARG A 201 11.87 23.21 -12.62
N THR A 202 12.09 22.54 -13.75
CA THR A 202 11.11 22.42 -14.82
C THR A 202 10.22 21.18 -14.63
N VAL A 203 8.91 21.34 -14.87
CA VAL A 203 7.92 20.27 -14.76
C VAL A 203 7.24 20.05 -16.11
N PHE A 204 7.07 18.78 -16.50
CA PHE A 204 6.30 18.39 -17.68
C PHE A 204 5.18 17.42 -17.32
N ASP A 205 3.94 17.77 -17.66
CA ASP A 205 2.76 16.93 -17.43
C ASP A 205 2.36 16.17 -18.70
N TYR A 206 2.62 14.86 -18.72
CA TYR A 206 2.36 13.98 -19.86
C TYR A 206 0.93 13.44 -19.76
N GLY A 207 0.08 13.80 -20.73
CA GLY A 207 -1.36 13.55 -20.67
C GLY A 207 -2.07 14.52 -19.73
N CYS A 208 -1.75 15.82 -19.83
CA CYS A 208 -2.22 16.85 -18.89
C CYS A 208 -3.73 17.11 -18.91
N GLY A 209 -4.46 16.52 -19.86
CA GLY A 209 -5.87 16.83 -20.09
C GLY A 209 -6.06 18.33 -20.30
N ARG A 210 -6.94 18.93 -19.51
CA ARG A 210 -7.25 20.37 -19.56
C ARG A 210 -6.13 21.28 -19.02
N GLY A 211 -5.14 20.72 -18.32
CA GLY A 211 -3.98 21.46 -17.82
C GLY A 211 -4.15 22.11 -16.44
N ASP A 212 -5.04 21.59 -15.59
CA ASP A 212 -5.30 22.13 -14.24
C ASP A 212 -4.03 22.11 -13.36
N ASP A 213 -3.24 21.02 -13.41
CA ASP A 213 -2.00 20.91 -12.64
C ASP A 213 -0.96 21.94 -13.10
N ILE A 214 -0.88 22.16 -14.42
CA ILE A 214 0.02 23.17 -15.02
C ILE A 214 -0.37 24.56 -14.55
N ALA A 215 -1.66 24.90 -14.58
CA ALA A 215 -2.16 26.20 -14.14
C ALA A 215 -1.89 26.44 -12.65
N ALA A 216 -2.11 25.44 -11.80
CA ALA A 216 -1.85 25.53 -10.36
C ALA A 216 -0.35 25.72 -10.06
N LEU A 217 0.54 24.99 -10.74
CA LEU A 217 1.99 25.13 -10.58
C LEU A 217 2.50 26.49 -11.09
N ALA A 218 2.00 26.95 -12.24
CA ALA A 218 2.36 28.27 -12.78
C ALA A 218 1.93 29.40 -11.83
N GLY A 219 0.75 29.30 -11.21
CA GLY A 219 0.29 30.24 -10.18
C GLY A 219 1.16 30.28 -8.92
N ALA A 220 1.96 29.24 -8.68
CA ALA A 220 2.94 29.16 -7.60
C ALA A 220 4.37 29.51 -8.04
N GLY A 221 4.57 30.03 -9.26
CA GLY A 221 5.90 30.40 -9.78
C GLY A 221 6.72 29.23 -10.32
N ILE A 222 6.14 28.04 -10.46
CA ILE A 222 6.84 26.85 -10.97
C ILE A 222 6.71 26.79 -12.49
N ASN A 223 7.83 26.58 -13.18
CA ASN A 223 7.84 26.42 -14.64
C ASN A 223 7.29 25.04 -15.04
N ALA A 224 6.00 25.01 -15.40
CA ALA A 224 5.29 23.79 -15.80
C ALA A 224 4.78 23.90 -17.24
N THR A 225 4.96 22.82 -18.01
CA THR A 225 4.41 22.63 -19.36
C THR A 225 3.74 21.27 -19.46
N GLY A 226 3.04 20.98 -20.55
CA GLY A 226 2.46 19.65 -20.72
C GLY A 226 1.79 19.44 -22.07
N TRP A 227 1.58 18.17 -22.36
CA TRP A 227 1.05 17.67 -23.62
C TRP A 227 -0.13 16.74 -23.35
N ASP A 228 -1.14 16.78 -24.23
CA ASP A 228 -2.26 15.85 -24.20
C ASP A 228 -2.67 15.50 -25.64
N PRO A 229 -2.92 14.23 -25.98
CA PRO A 229 -3.24 13.82 -27.34
C PRO A 229 -4.53 14.44 -27.89
N HIS A 230 -5.43 14.95 -27.03
CA HIS A 230 -6.68 15.56 -27.43
C HIS A 230 -6.74 17.06 -27.14
N TRP A 231 -6.39 17.46 -25.91
CA TRP A 231 -6.54 18.85 -25.45
C TRP A 231 -5.38 19.75 -25.89
N ARG A 232 -4.18 19.18 -26.09
CA ARG A 232 -2.98 19.91 -26.49
C ARG A 232 -2.13 19.08 -27.48
N PRO A 233 -2.69 18.64 -28.62
CA PRO A 233 -2.04 17.69 -29.51
C PRO A 233 -0.76 18.24 -30.15
N HIS A 234 -0.72 19.56 -30.38
CA HIS A 234 0.40 20.29 -30.99
C HIS A 234 1.42 20.82 -29.98
N ALA A 235 1.23 20.60 -28.68
CA ALA A 235 2.22 21.00 -27.69
C ALA A 235 3.51 20.16 -27.87
N GLU A 236 4.66 20.80 -27.76
CA GLU A 236 5.94 20.10 -27.83
C GLU A 236 6.15 19.25 -26.58
N ARG A 237 6.78 18.08 -26.75
CA ARG A 237 7.15 17.18 -25.66
C ARG A 237 8.59 17.46 -25.26
N ILE A 238 8.75 18.29 -24.23
CA ILE A 238 10.05 18.86 -23.85
C ILE A 238 10.66 18.06 -22.69
N PRO A 239 11.97 17.73 -22.73
CA PRO A 239 12.65 17.16 -21.58
C PRO A 239 12.69 18.13 -20.39
N SER A 240 12.21 17.67 -19.23
CA SER A 240 12.08 18.46 -18.00
C SER A 240 12.67 17.74 -16.80
N ASP A 241 12.97 18.48 -15.74
CA ASP A 241 13.55 17.91 -14.52
C ASP A 241 12.62 16.87 -13.92
N VAL A 242 11.34 17.21 -13.79
CA VAL A 242 10.29 16.33 -13.27
C VAL A 242 9.22 16.10 -14.33
N VAL A 243 8.88 14.84 -14.57
CA VAL A 243 7.74 14.46 -15.44
C VAL A 243 6.62 13.88 -14.60
N ASN A 244 5.38 14.22 -14.90
CA ASN A 244 4.20 13.56 -14.34
C ASN A 244 3.48 12.71 -15.39
N LEU A 245 3.12 11.50 -15.01
CA LEU A 245 2.28 10.57 -15.75
C LEU A 245 1.08 10.20 -14.86
N GLY A 246 0.27 11.22 -14.54
CA GLY A 246 -0.84 11.10 -13.61
C GLY A 246 -2.09 10.55 -14.28
N PHE A 247 -2.51 9.34 -13.89
CA PHE A 247 -3.76 8.68 -14.31
C PHE A 247 -3.88 8.39 -15.82
N VAL A 248 -2.81 8.53 -16.59
CA VAL A 248 -2.80 8.25 -18.04
C VAL A 248 -2.85 6.76 -18.33
N LEU A 249 -2.07 5.96 -17.60
CA LEU A 249 -2.02 4.51 -17.81
C LEU A 249 -3.37 3.83 -17.55
N ASN A 250 -4.23 4.47 -16.75
CA ASN A 250 -5.56 3.99 -16.48
C ASN A 250 -6.48 3.96 -17.70
N VAL A 251 -6.27 4.85 -18.67
CA VAL A 251 -7.22 5.08 -19.77
C VAL A 251 -6.75 4.44 -21.09
N ILE A 252 -5.65 3.70 -21.05
CA ILE A 252 -5.09 2.99 -22.19
C ILE A 252 -5.44 1.50 -22.08
N GLU A 253 -6.26 1.04 -23.01
CA GLU A 253 -6.79 -0.33 -23.07
C GLU A 253 -5.78 -1.37 -23.54
N ASN A 254 -4.77 -0.96 -24.31
CA ASN A 254 -3.74 -1.85 -24.81
C ASN A 254 -2.55 -1.93 -23.82
N PRO A 255 -2.22 -3.12 -23.27
CA PRO A 255 -1.12 -3.27 -22.32
C PRO A 255 0.25 -2.87 -22.88
N THR A 256 0.53 -3.16 -24.16
CA THR A 256 1.77 -2.79 -24.84
C THR A 256 1.88 -1.27 -24.97
N GLU A 257 0.78 -0.62 -25.37
CA GLU A 257 0.73 0.85 -25.46
C GLU A 257 0.93 1.52 -24.09
N ARG A 258 0.45 0.92 -23.00
CA ARG A 258 0.73 1.42 -21.63
C ARG A 258 2.22 1.39 -21.33
N ALA A 259 2.89 0.27 -21.61
CA ALA A 259 4.32 0.14 -21.40
C ALA A 259 5.10 1.15 -22.26
N ASP A 260 4.74 1.31 -23.53
CA ASP A 260 5.35 2.28 -24.43
C ASP A 260 5.12 3.72 -24.00
N THR A 261 3.92 4.04 -23.51
CA THR A 261 3.58 5.36 -22.98
C THR A 261 4.41 5.68 -21.74
N ALA A 262 4.56 4.73 -20.82
CA ALA A 262 5.42 4.89 -19.66
C ALA A 262 6.89 5.16 -20.07
N ARG A 263 7.42 4.41 -21.05
CA ARG A 263 8.78 4.63 -21.57
C ARG A 263 8.94 6.01 -22.21
N LYS A 264 7.99 6.42 -23.05
CA LYS A 264 8.00 7.73 -23.73
C LYS A 264 7.95 8.90 -22.74
N ALA A 265 7.09 8.81 -21.72
CA ALA A 265 7.04 9.82 -20.68
C ALA A 265 8.34 9.84 -19.86
N PHE A 266 8.86 8.66 -19.47
CA PHE A 266 10.10 8.58 -18.70
C PHE A 266 11.32 9.10 -19.47
N ALA A 267 11.35 8.97 -20.80
CA ALA A 267 12.42 9.50 -21.65
C ALA A 267 12.57 11.03 -21.55
N LEU A 268 11.50 11.75 -21.16
CA LEU A 268 11.52 13.20 -20.98
C LEU A 268 12.04 13.63 -19.61
N ALA A 269 12.10 12.72 -18.62
CA ALA A 269 12.51 13.06 -17.26
C ALA A 269 14.03 13.16 -17.17
N LYS A 270 14.56 14.27 -16.67
CA LYS A 270 16.01 14.43 -16.36
C LYS A 270 16.33 13.94 -14.95
N ILE A 271 15.45 14.21 -13.97
CA ILE A 271 15.60 13.77 -12.57
C ILE A 271 14.71 12.57 -12.30
N CYS A 272 13.39 12.74 -12.36
CA CYS A 272 12.45 11.68 -12.03
C CYS A 272 11.09 11.84 -12.75
N MET A 273 10.33 10.75 -12.75
CA MET A 273 8.95 10.73 -13.20
C MET A 273 8.04 10.28 -12.03
N GLY A 274 6.99 11.05 -11.76
CA GLY A 274 5.88 10.65 -10.91
C GLY A 274 4.81 9.94 -11.72
N VAL A 275 4.33 8.79 -11.25
CA VAL A 275 3.27 8.01 -11.90
C VAL A 275 2.13 7.84 -10.91
N GLY A 276 0.91 8.20 -11.31
CA GLY A 276 -0.30 7.97 -10.52
C GLY A 276 -1.26 7.04 -11.24
N VAL A 277 -1.82 6.05 -10.53
CA VAL A 277 -2.88 5.19 -11.05
C VAL A 277 -4.02 4.99 -10.06
N MET A 278 -5.21 4.67 -10.58
CA MET A 278 -6.31 4.16 -9.75
C MET A 278 -6.11 2.69 -9.38
N LEU A 279 -6.25 2.39 -8.08
CA LEU A 279 -6.18 1.03 -7.54
C LEU A 279 -7.54 0.31 -7.56
N ILE A 280 -7.51 -1.02 -7.51
CA ILE A 280 -8.70 -1.87 -7.33
C ILE A 280 -9.46 -1.44 -6.06
N GLY A 281 -10.80 -1.42 -6.13
CA GLY A 281 -11.65 -1.01 -5.02
C GLY A 281 -11.81 0.50 -4.85
N LYS A 282 -11.14 1.34 -5.66
CA LYS A 282 -11.41 2.80 -5.67
C LYS A 282 -12.49 3.22 -6.67
N GLY A 283 -12.90 2.34 -7.58
CA GLY A 283 -13.99 2.58 -8.53
C GLY A 283 -15.18 1.65 -8.32
N ASN A 284 -16.39 2.13 -8.60
CA ASN A 284 -17.57 1.28 -8.67
C ASN A 284 -17.55 0.52 -10.01
N THR A 285 -17.31 -0.78 -9.94
CA THR A 285 -17.27 -1.67 -11.11
C THR A 285 -18.60 -2.36 -11.38
N ALA A 286 -19.61 -2.15 -10.52
CA ALA A 286 -20.93 -2.74 -10.70
C ALA A 286 -21.59 -2.20 -11.97
N GLY A 287 -21.95 -3.10 -12.88
CA GLY A 287 -22.62 -2.76 -14.15
C GLY A 287 -21.69 -2.27 -15.27
N LEU A 288 -20.36 -2.22 -15.08
CA LEU A 288 -19.42 -1.91 -16.16
C LEU A 288 -19.13 -3.16 -17.00
N GLN A 289 -19.01 -2.99 -18.32
CA GLN A 289 -18.63 -4.07 -19.23
C GLN A 289 -17.13 -4.31 -19.14
N ARG A 290 -16.67 -5.57 -19.03
CA ARG A 290 -15.24 -5.87 -19.06
C ARG A 290 -14.69 -5.71 -20.48
N LEU A 291 -13.57 -5.01 -20.63
CA LEU A 291 -12.82 -4.90 -21.90
C LEU A 291 -11.35 -5.18 -21.60
N GLY A 292 -10.79 -6.25 -22.17
CA GLY A 292 -9.41 -6.65 -21.87
C GLY A 292 -9.18 -6.84 -20.37
N ASP A 293 -8.25 -6.08 -19.80
CA ASP A 293 -7.91 -6.12 -18.38
C ASP A 293 -8.51 -4.98 -17.55
N GLY A 294 -9.39 -4.17 -18.14
CA GLY A 294 -10.13 -3.10 -17.47
C GLY A 294 -11.62 -3.14 -17.76
N TYR A 295 -12.25 -1.98 -17.61
CA TYR A 295 -13.70 -1.82 -17.70
C TYR A 295 -14.06 -0.72 -18.70
N LEU A 296 -15.10 -0.94 -19.48
CA LEU A 296 -15.72 0.02 -20.38
C LEU A 296 -17.00 0.56 -19.74
N SER A 297 -17.10 1.88 -19.65
CA SER A 297 -18.32 2.54 -19.19
C SER A 297 -19.40 2.57 -20.26
N THR A 298 -20.64 2.82 -19.86
CA THR A 298 -21.76 3.09 -20.78
C THR A 298 -21.51 4.30 -21.68
N ARG A 299 -20.59 5.20 -21.31
CA ARG A 299 -20.16 6.36 -22.10
C ARG A 299 -19.01 6.05 -23.06
N GLY A 300 -18.57 4.79 -23.15
CA GLY A 300 -17.50 4.35 -24.03
C GLY A 300 -16.08 4.71 -23.57
N THR A 301 -15.89 4.96 -22.26
CA THR A 301 -14.57 5.25 -21.68
C THR A 301 -13.98 3.99 -21.07
N PHE A 302 -12.71 3.69 -21.37
CA PHE A 302 -11.98 2.59 -20.75
C PHE A 302 -11.32 3.05 -19.45
N GLN A 303 -11.28 2.14 -18.48
CA GLN A 303 -10.69 2.36 -17.18
C GLN A 303 -10.05 1.07 -16.64
N LYS A 304 -8.73 1.04 -16.53
CA LYS A 304 -7.96 0.02 -15.80
C LYS A 304 -7.87 0.39 -14.33
N TYR A 305 -8.05 -0.58 -13.44
CA TYR A 305 -7.71 -0.48 -12.02
C TYR A 305 -6.57 -1.44 -11.71
N PHE A 306 -5.54 -0.97 -11.01
CA PHE A 306 -4.32 -1.75 -10.74
C PHE A 306 -4.30 -2.29 -9.30
N THR A 307 -3.62 -3.41 -9.09
CA THR A 307 -3.07 -3.69 -7.75
C THR A 307 -1.75 -2.91 -7.58
N GLN A 308 -1.33 -2.66 -6.34
CA GLN A 308 -0.05 -2.00 -6.05
C GLN A 308 1.13 -2.78 -6.67
N ALA A 309 1.12 -4.10 -6.55
CA ALA A 309 2.15 -4.98 -7.10
C ALA A 309 2.17 -4.98 -8.63
N GLU A 310 0.99 -4.97 -9.27
CA GLU A 310 0.87 -4.97 -10.73
C GLU A 310 1.43 -3.69 -11.35
N ILE A 311 1.07 -2.51 -10.83
CA ILE A 311 1.60 -1.25 -11.37
C ILE A 311 3.11 -1.13 -11.10
N LYS A 312 3.58 -1.55 -9.92
CA LYS A 312 5.02 -1.57 -9.60
C LYS A 312 5.77 -2.43 -10.61
N SER A 313 5.31 -3.66 -10.84
CA SER A 313 5.91 -4.59 -11.79
C SER A 313 5.90 -4.04 -13.21
N LEU A 314 4.79 -3.44 -13.66
CA LEU A 314 4.71 -2.82 -14.99
C LEU A 314 5.78 -1.73 -15.15
N LEU A 315 5.95 -0.85 -14.15
CA LEU A 315 6.93 0.22 -14.21
C LEU A 315 8.36 -0.33 -14.20
N GLU A 316 8.69 -1.24 -13.28
CA GLU A 316 10.05 -1.78 -13.16
C GLU A 316 10.48 -2.57 -14.39
N VAL A 317 9.58 -3.40 -14.94
CA VAL A 317 9.84 -4.17 -16.17
C VAL A 317 9.94 -3.25 -17.39
N SER A 318 9.07 -2.23 -17.49
CA SER A 318 9.03 -1.38 -18.68
C SER A 318 10.18 -0.38 -18.73
N LEU A 319 10.62 0.12 -17.57
CA LEU A 319 11.59 1.20 -17.45
C LEU A 319 13.00 0.71 -17.11
N GLY A 320 13.12 -0.51 -16.57
CA GLY A 320 14.40 -1.06 -16.11
C GLY A 320 14.89 -0.46 -14.78
N GLU A 321 14.08 0.38 -14.14
CA GLU A 321 14.41 1.16 -12.95
C GLU A 321 13.52 0.79 -11.77
N GLU A 322 13.99 1.00 -10.54
CA GLU A 322 13.18 0.77 -9.33
C GLU A 322 12.02 1.78 -9.23
N ALA A 323 10.83 1.29 -8.88
CA ALA A 323 9.65 2.13 -8.67
C ALA A 323 9.39 2.31 -7.17
N ILE A 324 9.62 3.52 -6.67
CA ILE A 324 9.50 3.87 -5.25
C ILE A 324 8.07 4.33 -4.95
N ALA A 325 7.34 3.56 -4.14
CA ALA A 325 5.98 3.91 -3.74
C ALA A 325 5.97 5.11 -2.76
N VAL A 326 5.25 6.17 -3.10
CA VAL A 326 5.11 7.39 -2.27
C VAL A 326 3.69 7.66 -1.79
N ALA A 327 2.69 7.03 -2.40
CA ALA A 327 1.32 6.88 -1.91
C ALA A 327 0.68 5.62 -2.51
N PRO A 328 -0.47 5.14 -2.03
CA PRO A 328 -1.22 4.08 -2.70
C PRO A 328 -1.51 4.45 -4.16
N GLY A 329 -1.03 3.64 -5.10
CA GLY A 329 -1.14 3.89 -6.53
C GLY A 329 -0.23 5.00 -7.08
N VAL A 330 0.69 5.55 -6.27
CA VAL A 330 1.62 6.61 -6.71
C VAL A 330 3.07 6.17 -6.52
N PHE A 331 3.85 6.26 -7.59
CA PHE A 331 5.24 5.84 -7.64
C PHE A 331 6.13 6.94 -8.20
N LEU A 332 7.36 6.99 -7.72
CA LEU A 332 8.44 7.78 -8.30
C LEU A 332 9.47 6.85 -8.93
N VAL A 333 9.92 7.20 -10.14
CA VAL A 333 10.98 6.49 -10.85
C VAL A 333 12.07 7.50 -11.20
N PHE A 334 13.29 7.27 -10.71
CA PHE A 334 14.40 8.22 -10.87
C PHE A 334 15.30 7.84 -12.04
N ARG A 335 15.55 8.82 -12.92
CA ARG A 335 16.62 8.77 -13.93
C ARG A 335 17.95 9.21 -13.34
N ASN A 336 17.94 10.25 -12.51
CA ASN A 336 19.14 10.71 -11.81
C ASN A 336 19.33 9.93 -10.50
N LYS A 337 20.35 9.07 -10.45
CA LYS A 337 20.64 8.21 -9.29
C LYS A 337 21.16 8.96 -8.07
N ILE A 338 21.84 10.08 -8.26
CA ILE A 338 22.28 10.94 -7.15
C ILE A 338 21.05 11.56 -6.47
N GLU A 339 20.12 12.10 -7.25
CA GLU A 339 18.87 12.65 -6.71
C GLU A 339 17.99 11.58 -6.06
N GLU A 340 17.97 10.35 -6.60
CA GLU A 340 17.32 9.21 -5.96
C GLU A 340 17.85 8.96 -4.55
N GLN A 341 19.18 8.94 -4.37
CA GLN A 341 19.78 8.74 -3.06
C GLN A 341 19.55 9.92 -2.11
N ARG A 342 19.56 11.16 -2.61
CA ARG A 342 19.16 12.34 -1.82
C ARG A 342 17.73 12.21 -1.33
N PHE A 343 16.81 11.81 -2.20
CA PHE A 343 15.42 11.57 -1.87
C PHE A 343 15.27 10.49 -0.78
N LEU A 344 15.91 9.33 -0.95
CA LEU A 344 15.85 8.22 0.02
C LEU A 344 16.47 8.59 1.37
N ALA A 345 17.59 9.31 1.38
CA ALA A 345 18.23 9.76 2.62
C ALA A 345 17.38 10.80 3.37
N ARG A 346 16.73 11.73 2.64
CA ARG A 346 15.82 12.72 3.23
C ARG A 346 14.55 12.08 3.77
N ARG A 347 13.98 11.08 3.08
CA ARG A 347 12.75 10.38 3.47
C ARG A 347 12.80 9.82 4.90
N HIS A 348 13.98 9.45 5.38
CA HIS A 348 14.14 8.80 6.69
C HIS A 348 14.94 9.63 7.69
N ARG A 349 15.25 10.88 7.35
CA ARG A 349 15.92 11.82 8.25
C ARG A 349 14.96 12.24 9.35
N GLN A 350 15.44 12.30 10.58
CA GLN A 350 14.65 12.88 11.67
C GLN A 350 14.38 14.36 11.40
N ALA A 351 13.13 14.78 11.52
CA ALA A 351 12.76 16.19 11.38
C ALA A 351 13.49 17.01 12.46
N ARG A 352 14.33 17.95 12.02
CA ARG A 352 15.01 18.92 12.90
C ARG A 352 14.39 20.28 12.67
N ASP A 353 13.88 20.88 13.73
CA ASP A 353 13.45 22.28 13.68
C ASP A 353 14.70 23.16 13.55
N VAL A 354 14.93 23.70 12.34
CA VAL A 354 16.03 24.63 12.07
C VAL A 354 15.95 25.85 12.98
N ALA A 355 14.74 26.33 13.31
CA ALA A 355 14.56 27.41 14.26
C ALA A 355 14.94 26.98 15.68
N ALA A 356 14.74 25.71 16.07
CA ALA A 356 15.25 25.18 17.33
C ALA A 356 16.78 25.07 17.34
N LEU A 357 17.42 24.71 16.22
CA LEU A 357 18.88 24.72 16.10
C LEU A 357 19.46 26.14 16.22
N ILE A 358 18.78 27.12 15.64
CA ILE A 358 19.13 28.54 15.80
C ILE A 358 18.89 29.01 17.25
N ARG A 359 17.78 28.63 17.89
CA ARG A 359 17.49 28.93 19.31
C ARG A 359 18.44 28.19 20.27
N ALA A 360 19.02 27.07 19.84
CA ALA A 360 20.02 26.33 20.61
C ALA A 360 21.35 27.07 20.72
N VAL A 361 21.54 28.16 19.96
CA VAL A 361 22.65 29.10 20.15
C VAL A 361 22.43 29.84 21.49
N PRO A 362 23.33 29.69 22.47
CA PRO A 362 23.20 30.41 23.75
C PRO A 362 23.07 31.92 23.53
N PRO A 363 22.29 32.66 24.33
CA PRO A 363 22.30 34.12 24.28
C PRO A 363 23.69 34.68 24.62
N PRO A 364 24.00 35.93 24.25
CA PRO A 364 25.29 36.55 24.59
C PRO A 364 25.50 36.48 26.10
N ARG A 365 26.58 35.83 26.55
CA ARG A 365 27.01 35.96 27.94
C ARG A 365 27.62 37.36 28.06
N LEU A 366 26.88 38.31 28.62
CA LEU A 366 27.47 39.54 29.14
C LEU A 366 28.52 39.13 30.18
N ARG A 367 29.81 39.21 29.83
CA ARG A 367 30.86 39.03 30.83
C ARG A 367 30.65 40.13 31.89
N PRO A 368 30.42 39.80 33.17
CA PRO A 368 30.52 40.82 34.20
C PRO A 368 31.93 41.42 34.11
N PRO A 369 32.07 42.76 34.19
CA PRO A 369 33.39 43.37 34.17
C PRO A 369 34.19 42.73 35.30
N LYS A 370 35.37 42.17 35.00
CA LYS A 370 36.36 41.93 36.05
C LYS A 370 36.66 43.30 36.64
N ALA A 371 36.08 43.60 37.81
CA ALA A 371 36.35 44.80 38.56
C ALA A 371 37.84 44.82 38.90
N THR A 372 38.60 45.47 38.04
CA THR A 372 39.99 45.85 38.30
C THR A 372 39.91 47.36 38.49
N PRO A 373 40.11 47.90 39.70
CA PRO A 373 40.09 49.33 39.92
C PRO A 373 41.21 49.97 39.10
N GLY A 374 40.88 50.81 38.10
CA GLY A 374 41.86 51.67 37.43
C GLY A 374 42.09 51.47 35.93
N ALA A 375 41.36 50.62 35.21
CA ALA A 375 41.52 50.48 33.76
C ALA A 375 40.24 50.83 32.98
N THR A 376 40.09 52.10 32.59
CA THR A 376 39.19 52.54 31.52
C THR A 376 39.77 52.11 30.16
N ARG A 377 39.67 50.83 29.83
CA ARG A 377 39.78 50.36 28.44
C ARG A 377 38.41 49.90 27.96
N PRO A 378 37.89 50.42 26.83
CA PRO A 378 36.65 49.89 26.27
C PRO A 378 36.87 48.39 25.99
N LEU A 379 35.94 47.55 26.43
CA LEU A 379 35.91 46.11 26.12
C LEU A 379 35.93 45.96 24.59
N ARG A 380 37.10 45.67 24.01
CA ARG A 380 37.18 45.36 22.57
C ARG A 380 36.51 44.01 22.36
N GLU A 381 35.39 44.02 21.66
CA GLU A 381 34.74 42.80 21.20
C GLU A 381 35.76 41.93 20.45
N THR A 382 35.83 40.66 20.85
CA THR A 382 36.61 39.63 20.20
C THR A 382 36.09 39.37 18.78
N VAL A 383 36.92 38.79 17.91
CA VAL A 383 36.50 38.39 16.55
C VAL A 383 35.26 37.50 16.58
N ALA A 384 35.13 36.64 17.60
CA ALA A 384 33.97 35.77 17.77
C ALA A 384 32.70 36.53 18.17
N GLU A 385 32.81 37.58 18.99
CA GLU A 385 31.67 38.41 19.41
C GLU A 385 31.16 39.27 18.24
N ARG A 386 32.05 39.90 17.47
CA ARG A 386 31.68 40.70 16.29
C ARG A 386 30.99 39.90 15.19
N ASN A 387 31.40 38.63 15.03
CA ASN A 387 30.91 37.75 13.97
C ASN A 387 29.91 36.70 14.49
N ARG A 388 29.27 36.95 15.64
CA ARG A 388 28.44 35.95 16.32
C ARG A 388 27.33 35.40 15.43
N GLU A 389 26.66 36.23 14.64
CA GLU A 389 25.58 35.80 13.74
C GLU A 389 26.09 34.89 12.62
N THR A 390 27.20 35.27 11.98
CA THR A 390 27.88 34.45 10.96
C THR A 390 28.32 33.11 11.54
N LEU A 391 28.88 33.12 12.75
CA LEU A 391 29.26 31.91 13.47
C LEU A 391 28.05 31.05 13.84
N ALA A 392 26.94 31.66 14.26
CA ALA A 392 25.70 30.96 14.60
C ALA A 392 25.09 30.28 13.37
N ALA A 393 25.10 30.96 12.21
CA ALA A 393 24.66 30.37 10.95
C ALA A 393 25.53 29.18 10.55
N LEU A 394 26.87 29.31 10.63
CA LEU A 394 27.79 28.19 10.41
C LEU A 394 27.54 27.03 11.37
N TRP A 395 27.32 27.35 12.65
CA TRP A 395 27.04 26.36 13.68
C TRP A 395 25.74 25.62 13.42
N ALA A 396 24.68 26.30 12.97
CA ALA A 396 23.42 25.66 12.58
C ALA A 396 23.62 24.66 11.43
N VAL A 397 24.43 24.99 10.41
CA VAL A 397 24.78 24.05 9.33
C VAL A 397 25.55 22.85 9.89
N ALA A 398 26.51 23.08 10.79
CA ALA A 398 27.27 22.01 11.41
C ALA A 398 26.39 21.07 12.26
N LEU A 399 25.45 21.63 13.03
CA LEU A 399 24.47 20.85 13.79
C LEU A 399 23.50 20.10 12.88
N ASP A 400 23.13 20.63 11.71
CA ASP A 400 22.32 19.89 10.74
C ASP A 400 23.10 18.67 10.19
N LEU A 401 24.37 18.88 9.83
CA LEU A 401 25.24 17.83 9.31
C LEU A 401 25.77 16.87 10.37
N GLY A 402 25.77 17.26 11.65
CA GLY A 402 26.41 16.51 12.74
C GLY A 402 27.94 16.47 12.63
N ARG A 403 28.54 17.40 11.89
CA ARG A 403 29.98 17.52 11.64
C ARG A 403 30.31 18.89 11.06
N MET A 404 31.60 19.21 10.96
CA MET A 404 32.06 20.39 10.23
C MET A 404 31.60 20.33 8.74
N PRO A 405 30.97 21.39 8.21
CA PRO A 405 30.61 21.49 6.79
C PRO A 405 31.85 21.59 5.91
N ALA A 406 31.81 20.97 4.73
CA ALA A 406 32.75 21.27 3.65
C ALA A 406 32.40 22.60 2.97
N ASP A 407 33.34 23.17 2.22
CA ASP A 407 33.15 24.47 1.56
C ASP A 407 31.95 24.46 0.60
N GLU A 408 31.72 23.36 -0.11
CA GLU A 408 30.58 23.22 -1.04
C GLU A 408 29.24 22.98 -0.33
N GLU A 409 29.25 22.71 0.98
CA GLU A 409 28.06 22.48 1.79
C GLU A 409 27.59 23.77 2.49
N LEU A 410 28.37 24.85 2.38
CA LEU A 410 28.01 26.17 2.90
C LEU A 410 27.20 26.95 1.86
N PRO A 411 26.13 27.65 2.29
CA PRO A 411 25.47 28.64 1.44
C PRO A 411 26.51 29.64 0.90
N PRO A 412 26.51 29.98 -0.42
CA PRO A 412 27.53 30.84 -1.01
C PRO A 412 27.72 32.18 -0.30
N GLU A 413 26.60 32.80 0.12
CA GLU A 413 26.61 34.05 0.87
C GLU A 413 27.27 33.90 2.26
N LEU A 414 27.04 32.77 2.93
CA LEU A 414 27.64 32.49 4.23
C LEU A 414 29.14 32.23 4.09
N ALA A 415 29.55 31.46 3.07
CA ALA A 415 30.95 31.20 2.78
C ALA A 415 31.73 32.50 2.48
N ALA A 416 31.13 33.41 1.70
CA ALA A 416 31.70 34.72 1.41
C ALA A 416 31.88 35.57 2.69
N LYS A 417 30.83 35.66 3.52
CA LYS A 417 30.88 36.38 4.81
C LYS A 417 31.94 35.83 5.76
N ILE A 418 32.07 34.50 5.83
CA ILE A 418 33.11 33.85 6.65
C ILE A 418 34.51 34.21 6.15
N THR A 419 34.71 34.18 4.84
CA THR A 419 36.00 34.48 4.22
C THR A 419 36.38 35.95 4.46
N GLU A 420 35.45 36.87 4.28
CA GLU A 420 35.68 38.30 4.50
C GLU A 420 35.97 38.63 5.97
N ALA A 421 35.18 38.10 6.90
CA ALA A 421 35.21 38.56 8.29
C ALA A 421 36.14 37.75 9.21
N ILE A 422 36.46 36.50 8.85
CA ILE A 422 37.23 35.55 9.67
C ILE A 422 38.43 34.95 8.91
N GLY A 423 38.35 34.87 7.58
CA GLY A 423 39.44 34.42 6.70
C GLY A 423 39.36 32.95 6.29
N SER A 424 38.92 32.04 7.16
CA SER A 424 38.76 30.61 6.78
C SER A 424 37.58 29.92 7.46
N PRO A 425 36.87 29.01 6.76
CA PRO A 425 35.80 28.18 7.33
C PRO A 425 36.23 27.34 8.54
N LYS A 426 37.43 26.77 8.49
CA LYS A 426 37.99 26.01 9.61
C LYS A 426 38.14 26.84 10.89
N ARG A 427 38.76 28.01 10.78
CA ARG A 427 38.92 28.93 11.92
C ARG A 427 37.56 29.41 12.43
N ALA A 428 36.62 29.70 11.53
CA ALA A 428 35.26 30.08 11.92
C ALA A 428 34.56 28.95 12.69
N PHE A 429 34.70 27.71 12.25
CA PHE A 429 34.14 26.55 12.94
C PHE A 429 34.72 26.38 14.34
N GLU A 430 36.05 26.44 14.50
CA GLU A 430 36.71 26.37 15.81
C GLU A 430 36.25 27.49 16.77
N LEU A 431 36.02 28.70 16.23
CA LEU A 431 35.46 29.81 17.00
C LEU A 431 33.99 29.57 17.39
N ALA A 432 33.18 29.03 16.48
CA ALA A 432 31.77 28.69 16.74
C ALA A 432 31.65 27.60 17.82
N GLU A 433 32.45 26.53 17.71
CA GLU A 433 32.46 25.42 18.67
C GLU A 433 32.81 25.91 20.08
N ARG A 434 33.84 26.75 20.20
CA ARG A 434 34.23 27.37 21.47
C ARG A 434 33.15 28.30 22.03
N LEU A 435 32.40 28.97 21.16
CA LEU A 435 31.39 29.96 21.55
C LEU A 435 30.05 29.32 21.96
N PHE A 436 29.69 28.20 21.33
CA PHE A 436 28.37 27.58 21.47
C PHE A 436 28.38 26.21 22.17
N GLY A 437 29.55 25.58 22.32
CA GLY A 437 29.77 24.34 23.07
C GLY A 437 29.68 23.08 22.20
N GLY A 438 30.70 22.21 22.31
CA GLY A 438 30.84 21.00 21.48
C GLY A 438 29.83 19.87 21.77
N GLU A 439 29.26 19.80 22.98
CA GLU A 439 28.32 18.71 23.38
C GLU A 439 27.11 18.60 22.42
N LYS A 440 26.57 19.74 21.98
CA LYS A 440 25.45 19.75 21.02
C LYS A 440 25.84 19.20 19.65
N LEU A 441 27.10 19.36 19.26
CA LEU A 441 27.60 18.79 18.02
C LEU A 441 27.75 17.28 18.13
N ASP A 442 28.17 16.76 19.28
CA ASP A 442 28.22 15.31 19.54
C ASP A 442 26.81 14.70 19.52
N GLU A 443 25.82 15.34 20.14
CA GLU A 443 24.41 14.91 20.05
C GLU A 443 23.90 14.92 18.60
N ALA A 444 24.23 15.96 17.84
CA ALA A 444 23.88 16.09 16.43
C ALA A 444 24.56 15.04 15.55
N ARG A 445 25.82 14.71 15.85
CA ARG A 445 26.62 13.65 15.23
C ARG A 445 25.95 12.30 15.45
N ASP A 446 25.63 11.96 16.70
CA ASP A 446 24.98 10.69 17.03
C ASP A 446 23.60 10.57 16.39
N ALA A 447 22.84 11.67 16.35
CA ALA A 447 21.57 11.72 15.63
C ALA A 447 21.75 11.52 14.13
N ARG A 448 22.80 12.09 13.53
CA ARG A 448 23.10 11.91 12.10
C ARG A 448 23.50 10.47 11.79
N ILE A 449 24.32 9.85 12.65
CA ILE A 449 24.69 8.43 12.55
C ILE A 449 23.43 7.57 12.56
N ARG A 450 22.52 7.79 13.52
CA ARG A 450 21.25 7.05 13.61
C ARG A 450 20.39 7.19 12.35
N ASP A 451 20.29 8.40 11.80
CA ASP A 451 19.55 8.63 10.55
C ASP A 451 20.18 7.88 9.36
N LEU A 452 21.50 7.91 9.25
CA LEU A 452 22.22 7.18 8.22
C LEU A 452 22.09 5.67 8.39
N SER A 453 22.10 5.15 9.62
CA SER A 453 21.85 3.73 9.89
C SER A 453 20.45 3.31 9.43
N VAL A 454 19.41 4.12 9.65
CA VAL A 454 18.05 3.86 9.11
C VAL A 454 18.06 3.88 7.58
N TYR A 455 18.72 4.86 6.97
CA TYR A 455 18.88 4.93 5.52
C TYR A 455 19.56 3.67 4.96
N PHE A 456 20.71 3.27 5.51
CA PHE A 456 21.43 2.07 5.04
C PHE A 456 20.70 0.77 5.34
N ALA A 457 19.93 0.71 6.43
CA ALA A 457 19.01 -0.39 6.70
C ALA A 457 17.98 -0.52 5.57
N LEU A 458 17.27 0.55 5.23
CA LEU A 458 16.22 0.50 4.21
C LEU A 458 16.76 0.42 2.77
N LYS A 459 17.98 0.91 2.54
CA LYS A 459 18.71 0.74 1.29
C LYS A 459 19.04 -0.73 1.01
N ALA A 460 19.13 -1.59 2.03
CA ALA A 460 19.41 -3.01 1.84
C ALA A 460 18.33 -3.75 1.01
N PHE A 461 17.14 -3.19 0.88
CA PHE A 461 16.05 -3.71 0.04
C PHE A 461 16.13 -3.24 -1.42
N ASN A 462 17.03 -2.29 -1.72
CA ASN A 462 17.17 -1.67 -3.04
C ASN A 462 18.31 -2.34 -3.83
N ARG A 463 18.42 -2.00 -5.11
CA ARG A 463 19.57 -2.45 -5.92
C ARG A 463 20.88 -1.95 -5.30
N ARG A 464 21.89 -2.82 -5.29
CA ARG A 464 23.20 -2.48 -4.75
C ARG A 464 23.83 -1.36 -5.58
N GLN A 465 24.41 -0.39 -4.88
CA GLN A 465 25.11 0.74 -5.48
C GLN A 465 26.51 0.84 -4.92
N SER A 466 27.42 1.30 -5.76
CA SER A 466 28.80 1.61 -5.42
C SER A 466 28.89 2.95 -4.66
N TYR A 467 30.03 3.16 -4.00
CA TYR A 467 30.30 4.39 -3.26
C TYR A 467 30.28 5.65 -4.15
N GLY A 468 30.76 5.55 -5.39
CA GLY A 468 30.80 6.67 -6.33
C GLY A 468 29.41 7.13 -6.81
N GLU A 469 28.38 6.31 -6.64
CA GLU A 469 27.00 6.64 -6.99
C GLU A 469 26.27 7.38 -5.85
N LEU A 470 26.89 7.48 -4.66
CA LEU A 470 26.34 8.28 -3.57
C LEU A 470 26.57 9.78 -3.83
N PRO A 471 25.64 10.65 -3.42
CA PRO A 471 25.86 12.09 -3.39
C PRO A 471 27.12 12.46 -2.62
N PRO A 472 27.87 13.51 -3.03
CA PRO A 472 29.11 13.93 -2.35
C PRO A 472 28.94 14.14 -0.84
N GLU A 473 27.81 14.71 -0.41
CA GLU A 473 27.50 14.89 1.00
C GLU A 473 27.37 13.56 1.77
N LEU A 474 26.78 12.52 1.16
CA LEU A 474 26.68 11.19 1.75
C LEU A 474 28.03 10.45 1.70
N GLN A 475 28.83 10.67 0.67
CA GLN A 475 30.20 10.13 0.61
C GLN A 475 31.05 10.65 1.78
N ARG A 476 30.97 11.96 2.06
CA ARG A 476 31.64 12.60 3.21
C ARG A 476 31.12 12.04 4.53
N ASP A 477 29.79 11.94 4.67
CA ASP A 477 29.16 11.37 5.86
C ASP A 477 29.62 9.93 6.14
N VAL A 478 29.63 9.07 5.11
CA VAL A 478 30.13 7.69 5.22
C VAL A 478 31.57 7.67 5.73
N ARG A 479 32.45 8.49 5.13
CA ARG A 479 33.88 8.52 5.50
C ARG A 479 34.09 9.02 6.92
N ILE A 480 33.35 10.05 7.34
CA ILE A 480 33.52 10.69 8.66
C ILE A 480 32.88 9.89 9.78
N PHE A 481 31.72 9.30 9.55
CA PHE A 481 30.94 8.65 10.60
C PHE A 481 31.17 7.14 10.71
N PHE A 482 31.45 6.48 9.59
CA PHE A 482 31.59 5.01 9.54
C PHE A 482 32.96 4.56 9.05
N GLY A 483 33.78 5.46 8.49
CA GLY A 483 35.07 5.14 7.88
C GLY A 483 34.95 4.58 6.46
N SER A 484 34.08 3.59 6.24
CA SER A 484 33.87 2.98 4.92
C SER A 484 32.38 2.73 4.61
N LEU A 485 32.07 2.58 3.32
CA LEU A 485 30.71 2.18 2.89
C LEU A 485 30.31 0.82 3.47
N LYS A 486 31.26 -0.11 3.57
CA LYS A 486 31.02 -1.45 4.12
C LYS A 486 30.56 -1.37 5.58
N ASP A 487 31.17 -0.49 6.36
CA ASP A 487 30.84 -0.33 7.78
C ASP A 487 29.51 0.41 7.96
N ALA A 488 29.20 1.36 7.08
CA ALA A 488 27.89 2.02 7.04
C ALA A 488 26.77 1.01 6.69
N GLU A 489 26.98 0.16 5.69
CA GLU A 489 26.06 -0.92 5.33
C GLU A 489 25.95 -1.97 6.46
N ALA A 490 27.04 -2.25 7.18
CA ALA A 490 27.01 -3.13 8.35
C ALA A 490 26.14 -2.55 9.46
N SER A 491 26.29 -1.26 9.79
CA SER A 491 25.45 -0.57 10.77
C SER A 491 23.96 -0.65 10.42
N GLY A 492 23.61 -0.45 9.14
CA GLY A 492 22.24 -0.62 8.67
C GLY A 492 21.72 -2.05 8.79
N ARG A 493 22.53 -3.06 8.44
CA ARG A 493 22.16 -4.47 8.60
C ARG A 493 21.95 -4.85 10.06
N ASP A 494 22.84 -4.41 10.95
CA ASP A 494 22.72 -4.69 12.39
C ASP A 494 21.44 -4.09 12.97
N LEU A 495 21.08 -2.87 12.52
CA LEU A 495 19.80 -2.26 12.86
C LEU A 495 18.62 -3.14 12.36
N LEU A 496 18.62 -3.56 11.10
CA LEU A 496 17.56 -4.44 10.56
C LEU A 496 17.41 -5.74 11.35
N PHE A 497 18.51 -6.44 11.64
CA PHE A 497 18.48 -7.69 12.40
C PHE A 497 17.97 -7.49 13.82
N SER A 498 18.25 -6.32 14.42
CA SER A 498 17.73 -5.96 15.75
C SER A 498 16.20 -5.87 15.78
N LEU A 499 15.55 -5.48 14.67
CA LEU A 499 14.10 -5.29 14.61
C LEU A 499 13.30 -6.58 14.80
N GLY A 500 13.94 -7.74 14.58
CA GLY A 500 13.34 -9.06 14.83
C GLY A 500 13.19 -9.39 16.31
N ARG A 501 13.81 -8.61 17.22
CA ARG A 501 13.78 -8.83 18.67
C ARG A 501 12.72 -7.94 19.30
N SER A 502 11.72 -8.53 19.94
CA SER A 502 10.62 -7.77 20.58
C SER A 502 11.12 -6.81 21.66
N GLN A 503 12.20 -7.16 22.37
CA GLN A 503 12.82 -6.31 23.40
C GLN A 503 13.38 -5.01 22.81
N THR A 504 13.93 -5.06 21.60
CA THR A 504 14.42 -3.86 20.91
C THR A 504 13.27 -2.92 20.56
N ILE A 505 12.17 -3.47 20.04
CA ILE A 505 10.96 -2.69 19.72
C ILE A 505 10.31 -2.13 20.99
N GLU A 506 10.21 -2.93 22.06
CA GLU A 506 9.66 -2.51 23.34
C GLU A 506 10.46 -1.36 23.97
N ALA A 507 11.79 -1.48 24.02
CA ALA A 507 12.66 -0.43 24.55
C ALA A 507 12.53 0.86 23.74
N ALA A 508 12.46 0.76 22.41
CA ALA A 508 12.28 1.92 21.55
C ALA A 508 10.87 2.55 21.70
N CYS A 509 9.82 1.75 21.90
CA CYS A 509 8.47 2.23 22.21
C CYS A 509 8.42 2.96 23.56
N ARG A 510 9.09 2.43 24.58
CA ARG A 510 9.23 3.08 25.89
C ARG A 510 9.97 4.40 25.80
N GLN A 511 11.10 4.42 25.07
CA GLN A 511 11.86 5.65 24.82
C GLN A 511 11.01 6.72 24.13
N ALA A 512 10.24 6.34 23.10
CA ALA A 512 9.34 7.25 22.39
C ALA A 512 8.29 7.86 23.34
N ALA A 513 7.60 7.01 24.11
CA ALA A 513 6.56 7.46 25.03
C ALA A 513 7.11 8.38 26.14
N THR A 514 8.26 8.05 26.74
CA THR A 514 8.93 8.93 27.72
C THR A 514 9.33 10.27 27.12
N SER A 515 9.59 10.32 25.81
CA SER A 515 9.90 11.56 25.08
C SER A 515 8.65 12.32 24.62
N GLY A 516 7.45 11.92 25.08
CA GLY A 516 6.18 12.55 24.69
C GLY A 516 5.75 12.22 23.26
N LEU A 517 6.15 11.06 22.72
CA LEU A 517 5.82 10.60 21.38
C LEU A 517 4.85 9.42 21.44
N GLY A 518 3.55 9.72 21.43
CA GLY A 518 2.49 8.73 21.39
C GLY A 518 2.12 8.12 22.74
N TYR A 519 1.11 7.24 22.70
CA TYR A 519 0.57 6.54 23.86
C TYR A 519 1.03 5.08 23.88
N LEU A 520 1.72 4.69 24.95
CA LEU A 520 2.21 3.32 25.15
C LEU A 520 1.20 2.49 25.95
N VAL A 521 0.81 1.35 25.37
CA VAL A 521 0.24 0.23 26.12
C VAL A 521 1.38 -0.74 26.40
N GLU A 522 1.78 -0.83 27.67
CA GLU A 522 2.93 -1.61 28.14
C GLU A 522 2.91 -3.04 27.59
N SER A 523 4.07 -3.46 27.07
CA SER A 523 4.32 -4.74 26.40
C SER A 523 3.36 -5.13 25.25
N HIS A 524 2.49 -4.23 24.81
CA HIS A 524 1.52 -4.48 23.75
C HIS A 524 1.78 -3.62 22.51
N SER A 525 1.71 -2.30 22.63
CA SER A 525 1.79 -1.42 21.45
C SER A 525 2.03 0.05 21.77
N LEU A 526 2.67 0.77 20.84
CA LEU A 526 2.69 2.24 20.80
C LEU A 526 1.70 2.74 19.75
N LEU A 527 0.79 3.65 20.12
CA LEU A 527 -0.08 4.38 19.19
C LEU A 527 0.42 5.82 19.07
N ILE A 528 0.62 6.33 17.86
CA ILE A 528 1.21 7.65 17.63
C ILE A 528 0.51 8.39 16.50
N ASP A 529 0.42 9.72 16.61
CA ASP A 529 0.05 10.62 15.51
C ASP A 529 1.05 10.51 14.35
N GLY A 530 0.56 10.38 13.12
CA GLY A 530 1.39 10.17 11.93
C GLY A 530 2.43 11.27 11.69
N ARG A 531 2.15 12.50 12.13
CA ARG A 531 3.07 13.64 12.00
C ARG A 531 4.34 13.51 12.85
N LEU A 532 4.36 12.58 13.80
CA LEU A 532 5.48 12.37 14.73
C LEU A 532 6.40 11.22 14.33
N VAL A 533 6.14 10.51 13.23
CA VAL A 533 6.91 9.34 12.80
C VAL A 533 8.40 9.67 12.65
N ASP A 534 8.74 10.82 12.08
CA ASP A 534 10.14 11.22 11.87
C ASP A 534 10.86 11.57 13.18
N ARG A 535 10.14 11.78 14.29
CA ARG A 535 10.72 12.02 15.63
C ARG A 535 11.01 10.73 16.39
N LEU A 536 10.57 9.57 15.88
CA LEU A 536 10.75 8.29 16.56
C LEU A 536 12.22 7.84 16.63
N PRO A 537 12.58 7.01 17.63
CA PRO A 537 13.87 6.33 17.66
C PRO A 537 14.14 5.53 16.38
N ALA A 538 15.43 5.41 16.02
CA ALA A 538 15.87 4.73 14.79
C ALA A 538 15.29 3.32 14.60
N PRO A 539 15.19 2.44 15.63
CA PRO A 539 14.56 1.13 15.47
C PRO A 539 13.10 1.22 15.00
N LEU A 540 12.30 2.15 15.53
CA LEU A 540 10.90 2.28 15.14
C LEU A 540 10.75 2.89 13.75
N ARG A 541 11.61 3.87 13.38
CA ARG A 541 11.65 4.41 12.02
C ARG A 541 12.04 3.35 10.99
N ALA A 542 13.05 2.53 11.28
CA ALA A 542 13.43 1.41 10.42
C ALA A 542 12.31 0.35 10.36
N TYR A 543 11.65 0.04 11.48
CA TYR A 543 10.51 -0.88 11.52
C TYR A 543 9.35 -0.40 10.63
N ILE A 544 8.99 0.88 10.72
CA ILE A 544 7.99 1.51 9.85
C ILE A 544 8.45 1.48 8.38
N GLY A 545 9.71 1.81 8.11
CA GLY A 545 10.28 1.76 6.77
C GLY A 545 10.27 0.36 6.15
N CYS A 546 10.49 -0.70 6.94
CA CYS A 546 10.31 -2.07 6.48
C CYS A 546 8.86 -2.35 6.08
N ALA A 547 7.89 -1.85 6.86
CA ALA A 547 6.48 -1.95 6.50
C ALA A 547 6.17 -1.18 5.21
N GLU A 548 6.84 -0.05 4.96
CA GLU A 548 6.71 0.69 3.70
C GLU A 548 7.18 -0.11 2.49
N LYS A 549 8.20 -0.96 2.65
CA LYS A 549 8.67 -1.82 1.56
C LYS A 549 7.65 -2.89 1.17
N LEU A 550 6.84 -3.36 2.13
CA LEU A 550 5.79 -4.34 1.89
C LEU A 550 4.49 -3.70 1.35
N TYR A 551 3.99 -2.67 2.03
CA TYR A 551 2.69 -2.08 1.73
C TYR A 551 2.76 -0.90 0.74
N GLY A 552 3.86 -0.17 0.71
CA GLY A 552 3.98 1.15 0.11
C GLY A 552 3.95 2.26 1.15
N SER A 553 3.67 3.49 0.75
CA SER A 553 3.77 4.64 1.66
C SER A 553 2.83 4.54 2.87
N VAL A 554 3.40 4.65 4.06
CA VAL A 554 2.68 4.73 5.33
C VAL A 554 2.44 6.19 5.77
N ALA A 555 3.03 7.16 5.07
CA ALA A 555 2.98 8.58 5.40
C ALA A 555 1.58 9.20 5.34
N ASN A 556 0.63 8.52 4.69
CA ASN A 556 -0.76 8.98 4.57
C ASN A 556 -1.66 8.49 5.72
N ALA A 557 -1.10 7.78 6.70
CA ALA A 557 -1.81 7.39 7.89
C ALA A 557 -1.87 8.57 8.87
N ASP A 558 -3.06 8.84 9.39
CA ASP A 558 -3.27 9.87 10.41
C ASP A 558 -2.73 9.42 11.78
N ALA A 559 -2.82 8.11 12.06
CA ALA A 559 -2.20 7.49 13.22
C ALA A 559 -1.60 6.11 12.87
N LEU A 560 -0.55 5.74 13.60
CA LEU A 560 0.13 4.46 13.45
C LEU A 560 0.16 3.72 14.78
N LYS A 561 -0.12 2.42 14.74
CA LYS A 561 0.01 1.52 15.89
C LYS A 561 1.09 0.48 15.65
N ILE A 562 2.19 0.59 16.38
CA ILE A 562 3.31 -0.35 16.36
C ILE A 562 3.02 -1.45 17.39
N HIS A 563 2.89 -2.70 16.96
CA HIS A 563 2.64 -3.84 17.85
C HIS A 563 3.96 -4.49 18.25
N ILE A 564 4.26 -4.51 19.56
CA ILE A 564 5.56 -4.89 20.10
C ILE A 564 5.86 -6.38 19.87
N ALA A 565 4.94 -7.27 20.24
CA ALA A 565 5.18 -8.71 20.20
C ALA A 565 4.82 -9.36 18.84
N SER A 566 3.77 -8.87 18.18
CA SER A 566 3.17 -9.57 17.04
C SER A 566 3.83 -9.28 15.69
N GLY A 567 4.81 -8.37 15.62
CA GLY A 567 5.47 -8.01 14.35
C GLY A 567 4.52 -7.36 13.35
N LYS A 568 3.56 -6.56 13.85
CA LYS A 568 2.55 -5.88 13.03
C LYS A 568 2.72 -4.37 13.11
N LEU A 569 2.37 -3.69 12.02
CA LEU A 569 2.12 -2.25 11.98
C LEU A 569 0.67 -2.04 11.56
N THR A 570 -0.08 -1.19 12.25
CA THR A 570 -1.42 -0.80 11.83
C THR A 570 -1.43 0.67 11.43
N LEU A 571 -1.95 0.95 10.25
CA LEU A 571 -2.20 2.30 9.77
C LEU A 571 -3.68 2.61 9.99
N LEU A 572 -3.97 3.80 10.50
CA LEU A 572 -5.31 4.28 10.77
C LEU A 572 -5.53 5.58 10.00
N LYS A 573 -6.65 5.66 9.29
CA LYS A 573 -7.06 6.86 8.58
C LYS A 573 -8.42 7.31 9.07
N TYR A 574 -8.53 8.61 9.31
CA TYR A 574 -9.72 9.22 9.82
C TYR A 574 -10.24 10.30 8.86
N ASP A 575 -11.55 10.48 8.86
CA ASP A 575 -12.19 11.63 8.25
C ASP A 575 -11.97 12.87 9.14
N ASP A 576 -11.63 13.98 8.48
CA ASP A 576 -11.35 15.28 9.10
C ASP A 576 -10.41 15.21 10.33
N TYR A 577 -9.33 14.41 10.23
CA TYR A 577 -8.45 14.13 11.37
C TYR A 577 -7.89 15.37 12.05
N LEU A 578 -7.51 16.40 11.28
CA LEU A 578 -6.85 17.59 11.82
C LEU A 578 -7.82 18.52 12.57
N ASN A 579 -9.05 18.65 12.10
CA ASN A 579 -10.00 19.65 12.62
C ASN A 579 -11.03 19.06 13.59
N SER A 580 -11.35 17.77 13.46
CA SER A 580 -12.31 17.10 14.34
C SER A 580 -11.67 16.65 15.66
N GLN A 581 -12.36 16.90 16.79
CA GLN A 581 -11.99 16.34 18.08
C GLN A 581 -12.33 14.86 18.23
N LEU A 582 -13.26 14.36 17.41
CA LEU A 582 -13.70 12.96 17.36
C LEU A 582 -13.65 12.47 15.90
N PRO A 583 -12.45 12.35 15.31
CA PRO A 583 -12.33 12.06 13.90
C PRO A 583 -12.80 10.61 13.63
N ARG A 584 -13.52 10.42 12.52
CA ARG A 584 -14.21 9.16 12.21
C ARG A 584 -13.27 8.20 11.49
N LEU A 585 -13.12 6.97 11.97
CA LEU A 585 -12.30 5.96 11.33
C LEU A 585 -12.89 5.60 9.95
N THR A 586 -12.10 5.75 8.89
CA THR A 586 -12.50 5.43 7.51
C THR A 586 -11.77 4.21 6.97
N GLU A 587 -10.52 4.02 7.39
CA GLU A 587 -9.68 2.94 6.89
C GLU A 587 -8.72 2.46 7.97
N ARG A 588 -8.52 1.14 8.01
CA ARG A 588 -7.51 0.49 8.84
C ARG A 588 -6.77 -0.55 8.03
N ILE A 589 -5.45 -0.44 7.97
CA ILE A 589 -4.58 -1.41 7.30
C ILE A 589 -3.71 -2.10 8.36
N LYS A 590 -3.66 -3.43 8.34
CA LYS A 590 -2.79 -4.21 9.24
C LYS A 590 -1.70 -4.88 8.41
N ILE A 591 -0.49 -4.36 8.49
CA ILE A 591 0.70 -4.91 7.83
C ILE A 591 1.31 -5.94 8.77
N LYS A 592 1.44 -7.18 8.29
CA LYS A 592 1.96 -8.33 9.02
C LYS A 592 3.36 -8.65 8.48
N MET A 593 4.38 -8.16 9.19
CA MET A 593 5.76 -8.17 8.68
C MET A 593 6.31 -9.58 8.48
N LYS A 594 5.96 -10.52 9.37
CA LYS A 594 6.44 -11.91 9.32
C LYS A 594 5.81 -12.69 8.17
N GLU A 595 4.52 -12.48 7.96
CA GLU A 595 3.73 -13.10 6.91
C GLU A 595 3.93 -12.45 5.54
N GLN A 596 4.58 -11.27 5.49
CA GLN A 596 4.74 -10.44 4.30
C GLN A 596 3.41 -10.15 3.59
N ASP A 597 2.38 -9.92 4.38
CA ASP A 597 0.99 -9.73 3.92
C ASP A 597 0.32 -8.59 4.69
N TRP A 598 -0.83 -8.12 4.20
CA TRP A 598 -1.61 -7.09 4.89
C TRP A 598 -3.12 -7.29 4.73
N ASP A 599 -3.86 -6.94 5.79
CA ASP A 599 -5.33 -6.86 5.73
C ASP A 599 -5.77 -5.41 5.60
N GLU A 600 -6.75 -5.13 4.73
CA GLU A 600 -7.38 -3.81 4.59
C GLU A 600 -8.84 -3.86 5.08
N PHE A 601 -9.22 -2.91 5.93
CA PHE A 601 -10.57 -2.75 6.44
C PHE A 601 -11.06 -1.34 6.12
N ARG A 602 -12.19 -1.23 5.41
CA ARG A 602 -12.85 0.05 5.13
C ARG A 602 -14.14 0.17 5.93
N TYR A 603 -14.36 1.37 6.45
CA TYR A 603 -15.51 1.69 7.29
C TYR A 603 -16.37 2.73 6.57
N GLY A 604 -17.66 2.40 6.41
CA GLY A 604 -18.67 3.28 5.82
C GLY A 604 -19.38 4.16 6.86
N GLU A 605 -20.29 4.99 6.38
CA GLU A 605 -21.18 5.81 7.22
C GLU A 605 -22.34 4.96 7.79
N GLY A 606 -22.83 5.30 8.99
CA GLY A 606 -23.96 4.62 9.65
C GLY A 606 -23.75 4.31 11.13
N GLU A 607 -24.63 3.48 11.72
CA GLU A 607 -24.63 3.12 13.16
C GLU A 607 -23.34 2.41 13.62
N SER A 608 -22.58 1.80 12.69
CA SER A 608 -21.27 1.19 12.95
C SER A 608 -20.08 2.15 12.88
N SER A 609 -20.32 3.45 12.65
CA SER A 609 -19.28 4.47 12.57
C SER A 609 -18.51 4.57 13.88
N ARG A 610 -17.18 4.49 13.81
CA ARG A 610 -16.29 4.59 14.97
C ARG A 610 -15.52 5.90 14.95
N VAL A 611 -15.35 6.54 16.09
CA VAL A 611 -14.57 7.77 16.26
C VAL A 611 -13.41 7.53 17.22
N LEU A 612 -12.27 8.15 16.94
CA LEU A 612 -11.12 8.12 17.84
C LEU A 612 -11.40 9.00 19.04
N THR A 613 -11.28 8.44 20.24
CA THR A 613 -11.33 9.20 21.50
C THR A 613 -9.95 9.40 22.10
N LEU A 614 -9.80 10.38 22.99
CA LEU A 614 -8.56 10.70 23.69
C LEU A 614 -7.37 10.96 22.75
N LYS A 615 -7.64 11.64 21.63
CA LYS A 615 -6.65 11.91 20.58
C LYS A 615 -5.47 12.74 21.09
N SER A 616 -5.66 13.59 22.10
CA SER A 616 -4.55 14.35 22.70
C SER A 616 -3.44 13.46 23.27
N LEU A 617 -3.74 12.22 23.69
CA LEU A 617 -2.76 11.29 24.24
C LEU A 617 -1.75 10.76 23.21
N ILE A 618 -2.07 10.85 21.92
CA ILE A 618 -1.18 10.41 20.83
C ILE A 618 -0.49 11.58 20.12
N MET A 619 -0.87 12.81 20.48
CA MET A 619 -0.30 14.06 19.97
C MET A 619 0.87 14.50 20.86
N SER A 620 1.81 15.24 20.26
CA SER A 620 2.84 15.96 21.03
C SER A 620 2.34 17.38 21.36
N PRO A 621 2.71 17.97 22.52
CA PRO A 621 2.22 19.28 22.93
C PRO A 621 2.52 20.43 21.96
N ASP A 622 3.54 20.29 21.11
CA ASP A 622 3.92 21.27 20.09
C ASP A 622 3.08 21.19 18.80
N LEU A 623 2.21 20.18 18.67
CA LEU A 623 1.34 20.06 17.50
C LEU A 623 0.19 21.08 17.53
N PRO A 624 -0.23 21.61 16.36
CA PRO A 624 -1.40 22.48 16.25
C PRO A 624 -2.65 21.83 16.87
N ALA A 625 -3.50 22.67 17.48
CA ALA A 625 -4.75 22.30 18.16
C ALA A 625 -4.62 21.32 19.35
N TYR A 626 -3.40 21.03 19.83
CA TYR A 626 -3.19 20.14 21.00
C TYR A 626 -3.96 20.61 22.23
N SER A 627 -3.85 21.90 22.59
CA SER A 627 -4.50 22.44 23.79
C SER A 627 -6.03 22.34 23.73
N GLU A 628 -6.61 22.62 22.55
CA GLU A 628 -8.06 22.50 22.32
C GLU A 628 -8.51 21.05 22.38
N GLN A 629 -7.79 20.13 21.73
CA GLN A 629 -8.06 18.70 21.80
C GLN A 629 -7.97 18.17 23.22
N LYS A 630 -6.94 18.58 23.98
CA LYS A 630 -6.76 18.15 25.36
C LYS A 630 -7.92 18.60 26.25
N ALA A 631 -8.35 19.86 26.11
CA ALA A 631 -9.50 20.37 26.85
C ALA A 631 -10.79 19.60 26.53
N PHE A 632 -11.00 19.23 25.26
CA PHE A 632 -12.11 18.38 24.86
C PHE A 632 -12.02 16.97 25.47
N ASP A 633 -10.84 16.35 25.42
CA ASP A 633 -10.63 15.01 25.97
C ASP A 633 -10.84 14.98 27.50
N ASP A 634 -10.42 16.02 28.23
CA ASP A 634 -10.66 16.17 29.67
C ASP A 634 -12.18 16.23 29.97
N GLN A 635 -12.96 16.92 29.15
CA GLN A 635 -14.43 16.92 29.24
C GLN A 635 -15.03 15.54 28.94
N LEU A 636 -14.50 14.84 27.93
CA LEU A 636 -14.95 13.50 27.57
C LEU A 636 -14.68 12.50 28.69
N ILE A 637 -13.52 12.56 29.35
CA ILE A 637 -13.18 11.75 30.53
C ILE A 637 -14.15 12.03 31.67
N SER A 638 -14.51 13.30 31.91
CA SER A 638 -15.52 13.66 32.92
C SER A 638 -16.88 13.02 32.62
N ALA A 639 -17.26 12.95 31.34
CA ALA A 639 -18.50 12.31 30.90
C ALA A 639 -18.44 10.78 30.88
N MET A 640 -17.25 10.20 30.66
CA MET A 640 -17.01 8.77 30.57
C MET A 640 -15.77 8.37 31.40
N PRO A 641 -15.90 8.27 32.74
CA PRO A 641 -14.74 8.05 33.61
C PRO A 641 -13.98 6.73 33.38
N THR A 642 -14.61 5.75 32.70
CA THR A 642 -13.97 4.48 32.33
C THR A 642 -13.05 4.60 31.11
N LEU A 643 -13.05 5.73 30.40
CA LEU A 643 -12.23 5.97 29.23
C LEU A 643 -10.82 6.43 29.65
N SER A 644 -9.83 5.55 29.53
CA SER A 644 -8.46 5.77 30.02
C SER A 644 -7.36 5.65 28.95
N ALA A 645 -7.73 5.28 27.73
CA ALA A 645 -6.80 5.06 26.62
C ALA A 645 -7.42 5.53 25.29
N PRO A 646 -6.60 5.92 24.30
CA PRO A 646 -7.08 6.22 22.97
C PRO A 646 -7.64 4.96 22.31
N ILE A 647 -8.89 5.03 21.87
CA ILE A 647 -9.61 3.90 21.28
C ILE A 647 -10.67 4.39 20.29
N ASP A 648 -10.88 3.62 19.22
CA ASP A 648 -11.99 3.88 18.31
C ASP A 648 -13.28 3.30 18.92
N LEU A 649 -14.29 4.12 19.23
CA LEU A 649 -15.57 3.69 19.80
C LEU A 649 -16.75 4.07 18.89
N PRO A 650 -17.90 3.36 18.95
CA PRO A 650 -19.09 3.76 18.21
C PRO A 650 -19.49 5.21 18.50
N ALA A 651 -19.70 6.00 17.44
CA ALA A 651 -20.02 7.42 17.57
C ALA A 651 -21.29 7.68 18.39
N ALA A 652 -22.26 6.76 18.31
CA ALA A 652 -23.51 6.82 19.06
C ALA A 652 -23.30 6.74 20.59
N ASP A 653 -22.34 5.95 21.04
CA ASP A 653 -22.03 5.79 22.47
C ASP A 653 -21.45 7.08 23.05
N ILE A 654 -20.54 7.73 22.30
CA ILE A 654 -19.95 9.01 22.68
C ILE A 654 -20.99 10.13 22.69
N ALA A 655 -21.84 10.20 21.66
CA ALA A 655 -22.92 11.18 21.60
C ALA A 655 -23.91 11.03 22.76
N LYS A 656 -24.24 9.79 23.14
CA LYS A 656 -25.10 9.49 24.29
C LYS A 656 -24.47 9.97 25.61
N ALA A 657 -23.18 9.70 25.83
CA ALA A 657 -22.49 10.11 27.04
C ALA A 657 -22.41 11.64 27.21
N LEU A 658 -22.10 12.36 26.12
CA LEU A 658 -22.03 13.83 26.13
C LEU A 658 -23.42 14.49 26.32
N ARG A 659 -24.49 13.89 25.80
CA ARG A 659 -25.86 14.38 26.05
C ARG A 659 -26.29 14.20 27.51
N LEU A 660 -25.98 13.06 28.12
CA LEU A 660 -26.36 12.76 29.50
C LEU A 660 -25.67 13.70 30.50
N THR A 661 -24.41 14.06 30.28
CA THR A 661 -23.69 15.03 31.10
C THR A 661 -24.24 16.44 30.99
N ASN A 662 -24.53 16.91 29.76
CA ASN A 662 -25.18 18.20 29.54
C ASN A 662 -26.60 18.28 30.14
N SER A 663 -27.32 17.16 30.22
CA SER A 663 -28.62 17.11 30.90
C SER A 663 -28.50 17.17 32.43
N LYS A 664 -27.46 16.56 33.02
CA LYS A 664 -27.21 16.61 34.47
C LYS A 664 -26.73 17.99 34.95
N SER A 665 -25.91 18.69 34.16
CA SER A 665 -25.49 20.07 34.47
C SER A 665 -26.68 21.06 34.41
N ALA A 666 -27.61 20.86 33.46
CA ALA A 666 -28.85 21.64 33.39
C ALA A 666 -29.82 21.38 34.57
N VAL A 667 -29.86 20.17 35.12
CA VAL A 667 -30.68 19.82 36.29
C VAL A 667 -30.06 20.32 37.60
N CYS A 668 -28.73 20.26 37.75
CA CYS A 668 -28.03 20.82 38.93
C CYS A 668 -28.18 22.34 39.02
N ASN A 669 -28.17 23.06 37.88
CA ASN A 669 -28.41 24.51 37.87
C ASN A 669 -29.86 24.90 38.21
N ARG A 670 -30.83 23.97 38.12
CA ARG A 670 -32.21 24.19 38.59
C ARG A 670 -32.43 23.82 40.05
N ALA A 671 -31.62 22.91 40.62
CA ALA A 671 -31.72 22.49 42.02
C ALA A 671 -31.02 23.46 43.00
N GLY A 672 -30.13 24.34 42.51
CA GLY A 672 -29.41 25.34 43.30
C GLY A 672 -30.21 26.61 43.66
N SER A 673 -31.46 26.76 43.19
CA SER A 673 -32.31 27.91 43.52
C SER A 673 -33.37 27.54 44.57
N VAL A 674 -32.94 27.07 45.75
CA VAL A 674 -33.81 27.04 46.93
C VAL A 674 -33.59 28.35 47.68
N LYS A 675 -34.58 29.25 47.62
CA LYS A 675 -34.61 30.52 48.36
C LYS A 675 -34.52 30.26 49.87
N PRO A 676 -33.77 31.07 50.66
CA PRO A 676 -33.89 31.04 52.10
C PRO A 676 -35.26 31.63 52.50
N PHE A 677 -35.96 30.96 53.42
CA PHE A 677 -37.14 31.54 54.08
C PHE A 677 -36.70 32.67 55.03
N PRO A 678 -37.41 33.81 55.09
CA PRO A 678 -37.15 34.89 56.05
C PRO A 678 -37.81 34.55 57.41
N PRO A 679 -37.49 35.28 58.51
CA PRO A 679 -37.52 34.77 59.88
C PRO A 679 -38.90 34.45 60.43
#